data_AF-A0A7C8IMI7-F1
#
_entry.id   AF-A0A7C8IMI7-F1
#
_cell.length_a   1.000
_cell.length_b   1.000
_cell.length_c   1.000
_cell.angle_alpha   90.00
_cell.angle_beta   90.00
_cell.angle_gamma   90.00
#
_symmetry.space_group_name_H-M   'P 1'
#
loop_
_entity.id
_entity.type
_entity.pdbx_description
1 polymer ?
#
loop_
_entity_poly.entity_id
_entity_poly.type
_entity_poly.pdbx_seq_one_letter_code
_entity_poly.pdbx_strand_id
1 'polypeptide(L)'
;MPPLNKQRSAWIRYRVEYRDGKTNELVDHYEAKDTDINYDETNDGSNEAAFVLVTTYRIGRSLRPVDEPGSKSSMEARLPVNSPPSYSLHLTSPAIVNALRSVVQYYPSQDLNGDVVVNWPYPILVHHYDELSQFRDKVTKKDSQGLCEREKRMYEDLTLLLQYVDRSVMPEVLRERERNARGYHTFEYMWVPLKPGTTILSQSSRETELRPQVVEAITGGAFQCPPSQWTLLSWDMRYDGQFLGRYRMTTVVKKFDGQKHFPFTIVGDLRNEAGLPEGVSNQLKYGWSYWKLLRKQCKHYKGKTRDVPSKEVEGLVMVDMKFYYSDDNNVLRLMDTADCRNWTSDCKCGVCRHKTINGEDGTKIVSRFEDYNYIAIETRRTLSPHQYFLCFPEIPAFVFKTRTWGKPSKTSMSAPANSSSETLHVRDFSEPVFDEGLVNHLVMEPRRKGTLKALAKCFVRADKNNKKLKREPWTADFIPGKGRGLIFLLYGGPGLGKTYTAECIAAFTKRPLMVLTPSDIGTEPDSIQDNLTKHFKTAKSWGAVLLIDEAGIFMERRSTAHDSLVAGFLRALEFYDGILFLATNRVVSFDDAFISHVHVQLHLPDFDDDQRQQMWQTYIDKLAKDRGDCMRLNIDAKDYIRGNEVRALAWNGREIRNGKFNQFLLSEVKSNPETVSLAEYEAEKGEDGKIVITDEHLRAAIELSRDFKTYINETA
;
A
#
# COMPACT_ATOMS: atom_id res chain seq x y z
N MET A 1 -48.15 -20.93 -55.35
CA MET A 1 -46.90 -20.31 -54.87
C MET A 1 -47.28 -19.28 -53.81
N PRO A 2 -46.87 -19.45 -52.54
CA PRO A 2 -47.07 -18.41 -51.54
C PRO A 2 -46.11 -17.25 -51.83
N PRO A 3 -46.45 -16.00 -51.47
CA PRO A 3 -45.61 -14.85 -51.78
C PRO A 3 -44.30 -14.95 -50.99
N LEU A 4 -43.18 -14.74 -51.67
CA LEU A 4 -41.89 -14.50 -51.04
C LEU A 4 -42.05 -13.33 -50.06
N ASN A 5 -41.92 -13.63 -48.78
CA ASN A 5 -41.91 -12.66 -47.70
C ASN A 5 -40.72 -11.72 -47.97
N LYS A 6 -40.98 -10.47 -48.41
CA LYS A 6 -39.94 -9.45 -48.61
C LYS A 6 -39.21 -9.26 -47.27
N GLN A 7 -38.00 -9.79 -47.16
CA GLN A 7 -37.11 -9.56 -46.03
C GLN A 7 -36.87 -8.06 -45.91
N ARG A 8 -37.24 -7.48 -44.76
CA ARG A 8 -37.15 -6.05 -44.47
C ARG A 8 -35.67 -5.67 -44.32
N SER A 9 -35.16 -4.75 -45.14
CA SER A 9 -33.73 -4.34 -45.14
C SER A 9 -33.39 -3.41 -43.96
N ALA A 10 -32.26 -3.67 -43.28
CA ALA A 10 -31.68 -2.76 -42.28
C ALA A 10 -31.28 -1.39 -42.89
N TRP A 11 -31.51 -0.29 -42.17
CA TRP A 11 -31.25 1.08 -42.64
C TRP A 11 -30.82 2.02 -41.49
N ILE A 12 -30.15 3.12 -41.84
CA ILE A 12 -29.61 4.14 -40.90
C ILE A 12 -30.52 5.36 -40.85
N ARG A 13 -30.79 5.88 -39.66
CA ARG A 13 -31.49 7.16 -39.46
C ARG A 13 -30.48 8.25 -39.12
N TYR A 14 -30.61 9.43 -39.72
CA TYR A 14 -29.77 10.60 -39.41
C TYR A 14 -30.60 11.63 -38.67
N ARG A 15 -30.10 12.13 -37.54
CA ARG A 15 -30.73 13.17 -36.73
C ARG A 15 -29.72 14.27 -36.46
N VAL A 16 -30.11 15.51 -36.71
CA VAL A 16 -29.34 16.70 -36.33
C VAL A 16 -30.04 17.35 -35.15
N GLU A 17 -29.36 17.53 -34.04
CA GLU A 17 -29.88 18.17 -32.83
C GLU A 17 -29.18 19.51 -32.58
N TYR A 18 -29.96 20.54 -32.27
CA TYR A 18 -29.45 21.82 -31.82
C TYR A 18 -29.74 21.95 -30.33
N ARG A 19 -28.69 22.04 -29.51
CA ARG A 19 -28.80 22.11 -28.05
C ARG A 19 -28.26 23.44 -27.52
N ASP A 20 -28.85 23.92 -26.42
CA ASP A 20 -28.39 25.12 -25.74
C ASP A 20 -26.98 24.89 -25.15
N GLY A 21 -26.04 25.79 -25.43
CA GLY A 21 -24.65 25.65 -24.99
C GLY A 21 -24.43 25.70 -23.47
N LYS A 22 -25.38 26.21 -22.69
CA LYS A 22 -25.29 26.30 -21.22
C LYS A 22 -26.13 25.24 -20.51
N THR A 23 -27.36 25.00 -20.95
CA THR A 23 -28.29 24.05 -20.28
C THR A 23 -28.27 22.66 -20.90
N ASN A 24 -27.69 22.49 -22.09
CA ASN A 24 -27.71 21.25 -22.87
C ASN A 24 -29.13 20.75 -23.23
N GLU A 25 -30.14 21.61 -23.08
CA GLU A 25 -31.51 21.35 -23.47
C GLU A 25 -31.66 21.36 -24.98
N LEU A 26 -32.53 20.47 -25.51
CA LEU A 26 -32.83 20.41 -26.93
C LEU A 26 -33.64 21.66 -27.33
N VAL A 27 -33.09 22.43 -28.26
CA VAL A 27 -33.73 23.63 -28.82
C VAL A 27 -34.49 23.27 -30.10
N ASP A 28 -33.90 22.42 -30.94
CA ASP A 28 -34.45 22.08 -32.25
C ASP A 28 -33.85 20.75 -32.77
N HIS A 29 -34.51 20.07 -33.70
CA HIS A 29 -33.95 18.90 -34.36
C HIS A 29 -34.48 18.69 -35.78
N TYR A 30 -33.67 18.09 -36.64
CA TYR A 30 -34.02 17.68 -38.00
C TYR A 30 -33.74 16.20 -38.20
N GLU A 31 -34.59 15.48 -38.91
CA GLU A 31 -34.42 14.06 -39.20
C GLU A 31 -34.39 13.79 -40.70
N ALA A 32 -33.46 12.93 -41.14
CA ALA A 32 -33.38 12.42 -42.50
C ALA A 32 -33.24 10.89 -42.48
N LYS A 33 -33.80 10.23 -43.50
CA LYS A 33 -33.60 8.80 -43.77
C LYS A 33 -32.56 8.66 -44.88
N ASP A 34 -31.77 7.58 -44.85
CA ASP A 34 -30.83 7.26 -45.92
C ASP A 34 -31.60 7.12 -47.25
N THR A 35 -31.42 8.07 -48.16
CA THR A 35 -32.07 8.10 -49.48
C THR A 35 -31.32 7.17 -50.41
N ASP A 36 -31.70 5.89 -50.45
CA ASP A 36 -31.38 5.01 -51.59
C ASP A 36 -32.33 3.80 -51.76
N ILE A 37 -33.43 3.70 -51.00
CA ILE A 37 -34.46 2.67 -51.28
C ILE A 37 -35.86 3.27 -51.13
N ASN A 38 -36.55 3.35 -52.26
CA ASN A 38 -37.95 3.74 -52.40
C ASN A 38 -38.83 2.73 -51.64
N TYR A 39 -39.35 3.11 -50.46
CA TYR A 39 -40.36 2.33 -49.73
C TYR A 39 -41.65 3.16 -49.68
N ASP A 40 -42.74 2.60 -50.24
CA ASP A 40 -44.09 3.15 -50.17
C ASP A 40 -44.48 3.49 -48.72
N GLU A 41 -45.06 4.68 -48.53
CA GLU A 41 -45.46 5.26 -47.24
C GLU A 41 -46.64 4.56 -46.54
N THR A 42 -46.98 3.34 -46.95
CA THR A 42 -48.12 2.59 -46.40
C THR A 42 -47.64 1.36 -45.64
N ASN A 43 -46.98 1.56 -44.49
CA ASN A 43 -47.10 0.57 -43.43
C ASN A 43 -46.85 1.13 -42.03
N ASP A 44 -47.84 0.87 -41.21
CA ASP A 44 -48.01 1.18 -39.80
C ASP A 44 -46.83 0.69 -38.92
N GLY A 45 -46.31 1.58 -38.07
CA GLY A 45 -45.84 1.28 -36.72
C GLY A 45 -44.61 0.39 -36.41
N SER A 46 -43.87 -0.23 -37.36
CA SER A 46 -42.81 -1.20 -36.93
C SER A 46 -41.52 -1.32 -37.75
N ASN A 47 -41.17 -0.34 -38.59
CA ASN A 47 -39.89 -0.35 -39.32
C ASN A 47 -38.83 0.52 -38.61
N GLU A 48 -38.38 0.07 -37.44
CA GLU A 48 -37.33 0.76 -36.67
C GLU A 48 -35.97 0.64 -37.37
N ALA A 49 -35.22 1.74 -37.38
CA ALA A 49 -33.86 1.81 -37.91
C ALA A 49 -32.92 0.92 -37.09
N ALA A 50 -31.82 0.47 -37.70
CA ALA A 50 -30.82 -0.33 -36.99
C ALA A 50 -30.11 0.50 -35.89
N PHE A 51 -29.77 1.75 -36.24
CA PHE A 51 -29.24 2.76 -35.33
C PHE A 51 -29.51 4.17 -35.89
N VAL A 52 -29.43 5.17 -35.01
CA VAL A 52 -29.57 6.59 -35.35
C VAL A 52 -28.22 7.29 -35.18
N LEU A 53 -27.73 7.94 -36.22
CA LEU A 53 -26.59 8.84 -36.14
C LEU A 53 -27.07 10.22 -35.73
N VAL A 54 -26.61 10.70 -34.57
CA VAL A 54 -26.98 12.00 -34.02
C VAL A 54 -25.80 12.96 -34.13
N THR A 55 -26.00 14.05 -34.86
CA THR A 55 -25.06 15.18 -34.96
C THR A 55 -25.59 16.32 -34.10
N THR A 56 -24.86 16.70 -33.06
CA THR A 56 -25.29 17.75 -32.12
C THR A 56 -24.50 19.03 -32.31
N TYR A 57 -25.21 20.14 -32.52
CA TYR A 57 -24.66 21.50 -32.56
C TYR A 57 -25.01 22.25 -31.27
N ARG A 58 -24.03 22.91 -30.65
CA ARG A 58 -24.27 23.80 -29.50
C ARG A 58 -24.46 25.23 -29.96
N ILE A 59 -25.59 25.83 -29.60
CA ILE A 59 -25.96 27.21 -29.98
C ILE A 59 -25.96 28.10 -28.73
N GLY A 60 -25.53 29.35 -28.87
CA GLY A 60 -25.68 30.39 -27.84
C GLY A 60 -27.00 31.13 -28.04
N ARG A 61 -27.82 31.29 -26.99
CA ARG A 61 -28.98 32.20 -27.05
C ARG A 61 -28.50 33.63 -27.26
N SER A 62 -28.80 34.24 -28.41
CA SER A 62 -28.84 35.70 -28.53
C SER A 62 -30.14 36.18 -27.91
N LEU A 63 -30.08 36.75 -26.70
CA LEU A 63 -31.21 37.42 -26.08
C LEU A 63 -31.31 38.85 -26.66
N ARG A 64 -32.20 39.06 -27.63
CA ARG A 64 -32.94 40.33 -27.76
C ARG A 64 -34.39 40.04 -28.16
N PRO A 65 -35.39 40.52 -27.39
CA PRO A 65 -36.74 40.62 -27.91
C PRO A 65 -36.80 41.78 -28.90
N VAL A 66 -37.30 41.55 -30.11
CA VAL A 66 -37.76 42.63 -30.99
C VAL A 66 -39.27 42.70 -30.79
N ASP A 67 -39.72 43.67 -30.00
CA ASP A 67 -41.12 44.06 -29.91
C ASP A 67 -41.49 44.86 -31.17
N GLU A 68 -41.91 44.19 -32.24
CA GLU A 68 -42.78 44.80 -33.25
C GLU A 68 -43.84 43.80 -33.75
N PRO A 69 -45.13 44.04 -33.50
CA PRO A 69 -46.20 43.19 -33.98
C PRO A 69 -46.48 43.50 -35.46
N GLY A 70 -45.95 42.67 -36.37
CA GLY A 70 -46.35 42.73 -37.77
C GLY A 70 -45.39 42.15 -38.81
N SER A 71 -44.15 41.82 -38.48
CA SER A 71 -43.23 41.23 -39.46
C SER A 71 -43.29 39.69 -39.43
N LYS A 72 -43.42 39.08 -40.62
CA LYS A 72 -43.21 37.64 -40.78
C LYS A 72 -41.75 37.35 -40.39
N SER A 73 -41.55 36.80 -39.20
CA SER A 73 -40.25 36.39 -38.69
C SER A 73 -39.64 35.35 -39.64
N SER A 74 -38.74 35.80 -40.51
CA SER A 74 -37.67 34.95 -41.01
C SER A 74 -36.77 34.64 -39.81
N MET A 75 -36.60 33.35 -39.50
CA MET A 75 -35.64 32.86 -38.49
C MET A 75 -34.26 33.46 -38.79
N GLU A 76 -33.87 34.50 -38.06
CA GLU A 76 -32.51 35.04 -38.15
C GLU A 76 -31.51 34.00 -37.66
N ALA A 77 -30.44 33.87 -38.43
CA ALA A 77 -29.45 32.81 -38.36
C ALA A 77 -28.92 32.60 -36.93
N ARG A 78 -29.22 31.43 -36.36
CA ARG A 78 -28.66 30.93 -35.12
C ARG A 78 -27.18 30.59 -35.36
N LEU A 79 -26.26 31.48 -34.99
CA LEU A 79 -24.83 31.21 -35.10
C LEU A 79 -24.46 30.10 -34.10
N PRO A 80 -23.81 29.00 -34.54
CA PRO A 80 -23.20 28.05 -33.63
C PRO A 80 -22.27 28.79 -32.67
N VAL A 81 -22.23 28.40 -31.40
CA VAL A 81 -21.03 28.71 -30.60
C VAL A 81 -19.86 28.14 -31.38
N ASN A 82 -18.69 28.79 -31.42
CA ASN A 82 -17.47 28.39 -32.17
C ASN A 82 -16.92 26.96 -31.84
N SER A 83 -17.71 26.10 -31.20
CA SER A 83 -17.51 24.69 -30.94
C SER A 83 -17.94 23.82 -32.15
N PRO A 84 -17.07 22.90 -32.62
CA PRO A 84 -17.43 21.90 -33.63
C PRO A 84 -18.62 21.02 -33.19
N PRO A 85 -19.36 20.42 -34.14
CA PRO A 85 -20.42 19.47 -33.81
C PRO A 85 -19.86 18.20 -33.15
N SER A 86 -20.63 17.62 -32.24
CA SER A 86 -20.35 16.29 -31.66
C SER A 86 -21.20 15.21 -32.31
N TYR A 87 -20.66 14.00 -32.45
CA TYR A 87 -21.34 12.87 -33.08
C TYR A 87 -21.57 11.74 -32.08
N SER A 88 -22.73 11.09 -32.16
CA SER A 88 -23.06 9.91 -31.35
C SER A 88 -23.95 8.92 -32.11
N LEU A 89 -23.83 7.65 -31.78
CA LEU A 89 -24.65 6.55 -32.31
C LEU A 89 -25.63 6.10 -31.25
N HIS A 90 -26.93 6.22 -31.54
CA HIS A 90 -27.99 5.69 -30.69
C HIS A 90 -28.41 4.34 -31.25
N LEU A 91 -28.12 3.26 -30.52
CA LEU A 91 -28.39 1.90 -30.96
C LEU A 91 -29.83 1.52 -30.63
N THR A 92 -30.69 1.53 -31.64
CA THR A 92 -32.12 1.23 -31.51
C THR A 92 -32.44 -0.24 -31.72
N SER A 93 -31.66 -0.96 -32.55
CA SER A 93 -31.90 -2.39 -32.80
C SER A 93 -31.66 -3.24 -31.53
N PRO A 94 -32.67 -3.97 -31.04
CA PRO A 94 -32.51 -4.91 -29.93
C PRO A 94 -31.48 -6.01 -30.22
N ALA A 95 -31.24 -6.31 -31.49
CA ALA A 95 -30.27 -7.32 -31.92
C ALA A 95 -28.83 -6.87 -31.69
N ILE A 96 -28.51 -5.62 -32.05
CA ILE A 96 -27.19 -5.01 -31.83
C ILE A 96 -26.93 -4.88 -30.33
N VAL A 97 -27.91 -4.38 -29.58
CA VAL A 97 -27.80 -4.24 -28.12
C VAL A 97 -27.58 -5.61 -27.46
N ASN A 98 -28.27 -6.67 -27.92
CA ASN A 98 -28.04 -8.02 -27.44
C ASN A 98 -26.64 -8.56 -27.77
N ALA A 99 -26.12 -8.28 -28.97
CA ALA A 99 -24.75 -8.65 -29.35
C ALA A 99 -23.71 -7.98 -28.45
N LEU A 100 -23.83 -6.67 -28.22
CA LEU A 100 -22.97 -5.93 -27.30
C LEU A 100 -23.05 -6.46 -25.88
N ARG A 101 -24.27 -6.66 -25.37
CA ARG A 101 -24.48 -7.30 -24.07
C ARG A 101 -23.91 -8.72 -24.06
N SER A 102 -23.83 -9.46 -25.15
CA SER A 102 -23.25 -10.82 -25.12
C SER A 102 -21.72 -10.81 -25.12
N VAL A 103 -21.10 -9.84 -25.80
CA VAL A 103 -19.66 -9.77 -26.02
C VAL A 103 -18.92 -9.00 -24.92
N VAL A 104 -19.48 -7.91 -24.42
CA VAL A 104 -18.78 -6.97 -23.54
C VAL A 104 -18.82 -7.43 -22.08
N GLN A 105 -17.72 -7.97 -21.57
CA GLN A 105 -17.64 -8.46 -20.18
C GLN A 105 -17.34 -7.37 -19.14
N TYR A 106 -16.67 -6.29 -19.55
CA TYR A 106 -16.26 -5.20 -18.66
C TYR A 106 -16.04 -3.91 -19.46
N TYR A 107 -16.88 -2.90 -19.24
CA TYR A 107 -16.74 -1.57 -19.84
C TYR A 107 -17.50 -0.50 -19.01
N PRO A 108 -17.03 -0.16 -17.80
CA PRO A 108 -17.80 0.67 -16.85
C PRO A 108 -18.20 2.05 -17.36
N SER A 109 -17.42 2.64 -18.28
CA SER A 109 -17.69 3.97 -18.83
C SER A 109 -18.85 4.02 -19.84
N GLN A 110 -19.39 2.87 -20.24
CA GLN A 110 -20.51 2.79 -21.16
C GLN A 110 -21.69 2.08 -20.47
N ASP A 111 -22.78 2.82 -20.29
CA ASP A 111 -24.02 2.19 -19.88
C ASP A 111 -24.60 1.39 -21.05
N LEU A 112 -24.89 0.11 -20.77
CA LEU A 112 -25.54 -0.79 -21.70
C LEU A 112 -26.96 -1.16 -21.23
N ASN A 113 -27.44 -0.58 -20.13
CA ASN A 113 -28.82 -0.70 -19.68
C ASN A 113 -29.70 0.30 -20.44
N GLY A 114 -30.94 -0.09 -20.76
CA GLY A 114 -31.85 0.77 -21.51
C GLY A 114 -31.33 1.15 -22.90
N ASP A 115 -31.43 2.44 -23.23
CA ASP A 115 -31.02 3.03 -24.50
C ASP A 115 -29.49 3.19 -24.58
N VAL A 116 -28.88 2.53 -25.57
CA VAL A 116 -27.41 2.53 -25.69
C VAL A 116 -26.96 3.65 -26.63
N VAL A 117 -26.30 4.66 -26.05
CA VAL A 117 -25.71 5.79 -26.79
C VAL A 117 -24.20 5.68 -26.77
N VAL A 118 -23.57 5.63 -27.95
CA VAL A 118 -22.13 5.51 -28.11
C VAL A 118 -21.56 6.79 -28.73
N ASN A 119 -20.73 7.50 -27.98
CA ASN A 119 -20.11 8.75 -28.46
C ASN A 119 -18.96 8.47 -29.44
N TRP A 120 -18.78 9.36 -30.42
CA TRP A 120 -17.62 9.33 -31.32
C TRP A 120 -16.31 9.45 -30.53
N PRO A 121 -15.25 8.68 -30.86
CA PRO A 121 -15.03 7.82 -32.03
C PRO A 121 -15.46 6.35 -31.83
N TYR A 122 -16.53 6.12 -31.07
CA TYR A 122 -17.17 4.82 -30.87
C TYR A 122 -16.28 3.76 -30.19
N PRO A 123 -15.67 4.09 -29.03
CA PRO A 123 -14.58 3.29 -28.49
C PRO A 123 -15.01 1.86 -28.10
N ILE A 124 -16.22 1.66 -27.57
CA ILE A 124 -16.74 0.31 -27.26
C ILE A 124 -16.89 -0.56 -28.52
N LEU A 125 -17.32 0.01 -29.65
CA LEU A 125 -17.46 -0.73 -30.90
C LEU A 125 -16.09 -1.09 -31.48
N VAL A 126 -15.16 -0.14 -31.44
CA VAL A 126 -13.79 -0.33 -31.96
C VAL A 126 -12.99 -1.33 -31.11
N HIS A 127 -13.11 -1.26 -29.78
CA HIS A 127 -12.44 -2.18 -28.86
C HIS A 127 -12.96 -3.61 -28.93
N HIS A 128 -14.23 -3.79 -29.32
CA HIS A 128 -14.89 -5.09 -29.42
C HIS A 128 -15.22 -5.52 -30.86
N TYR A 129 -14.60 -4.86 -31.85
CA TYR A 129 -14.90 -5.08 -33.27
C TYR A 129 -14.71 -6.55 -33.67
N ASP A 130 -13.57 -7.13 -33.29
CA ASP A 130 -13.21 -8.51 -33.63
C ASP A 130 -14.16 -9.51 -32.95
N GLU A 131 -14.50 -9.30 -31.67
CA GLU A 131 -15.43 -10.18 -30.96
C GLU A 131 -16.88 -10.04 -31.46
N LEU A 132 -17.31 -8.85 -31.88
CA LEU A 132 -18.62 -8.63 -32.51
C LEU A 132 -18.70 -9.30 -33.89
N SER A 133 -17.63 -9.22 -34.68
CA SER A 133 -17.51 -9.90 -35.98
C SER A 133 -17.59 -11.42 -35.80
N GLN A 134 -16.85 -11.98 -34.83
CA GLN A 134 -16.94 -13.40 -34.49
C GLN A 134 -18.33 -13.81 -33.97
N PHE A 135 -19.00 -12.94 -33.20
CA PHE A 135 -20.35 -13.20 -32.72
C PHE A 135 -21.36 -13.26 -33.88
N ARG A 136 -21.26 -12.32 -34.84
CA ARG A 136 -22.03 -12.35 -36.09
C ARG A 136 -21.87 -13.68 -36.81
N ASP A 137 -20.63 -14.11 -37.03
CA ASP A 137 -20.31 -15.30 -37.81
C ASP A 137 -20.65 -16.62 -37.09
N LYS A 138 -20.81 -16.58 -35.76
CA LYS A 138 -21.30 -17.72 -34.96
C LYS A 138 -22.81 -17.90 -35.09
N VAL A 139 -23.57 -16.81 -35.14
CA VAL A 139 -25.04 -16.86 -35.21
C VAL A 139 -25.52 -17.27 -36.59
N THR A 140 -24.80 -16.93 -37.67
CA THR A 140 -25.13 -17.39 -39.03
C THR A 140 -25.03 -18.90 -39.22
N LYS A 141 -24.29 -19.59 -38.35
CA LYS A 141 -24.13 -21.06 -38.36
C LYS A 141 -25.24 -21.80 -37.61
N LYS A 142 -26.14 -21.10 -36.92
CA LYS A 142 -27.24 -21.71 -36.15
C LYS A 142 -28.49 -21.87 -37.03
N ASP A 143 -29.23 -22.97 -36.86
CA ASP A 143 -30.50 -23.20 -37.55
C ASP A 143 -31.54 -22.12 -37.22
N SER A 144 -32.29 -21.68 -38.23
CA SER A 144 -33.28 -20.60 -38.14
C SER A 144 -34.41 -20.85 -37.13
N GLN A 145 -34.66 -22.11 -36.75
CA GLN A 145 -35.64 -22.51 -35.75
C GLN A 145 -35.15 -22.37 -34.29
N GLY A 146 -33.83 -22.27 -34.07
CA GLY A 146 -33.20 -22.15 -32.75
C GLY A 146 -32.79 -20.73 -32.35
N LEU A 147 -33.15 -19.72 -33.15
CA LEU A 147 -32.79 -18.32 -32.93
C LEU A 147 -33.81 -17.59 -32.07
N CYS A 148 -33.31 -16.82 -31.12
CA CYS A 148 -34.14 -15.87 -30.37
C CYS A 148 -34.73 -14.81 -31.32
N GLU A 149 -35.89 -14.23 -30.98
CA GLU A 149 -36.46 -13.10 -31.75
C GLU A 149 -35.49 -11.92 -31.87
N ARG A 150 -34.64 -11.71 -30.85
CA ARG A 150 -33.56 -10.71 -30.85
C ARG A 150 -32.40 -11.07 -31.77
N GLU A 151 -32.26 -12.33 -32.17
CA GLU A 151 -31.16 -12.81 -33.03
C GLU A 151 -31.57 -12.85 -34.52
N LYS A 152 -32.87 -12.83 -34.83
CA LYS A 152 -33.38 -12.97 -36.22
C LYS A 152 -32.89 -11.88 -37.17
N ARG A 153 -32.80 -10.62 -36.70
CA ARG A 153 -32.29 -9.47 -37.48
C ARG A 153 -30.80 -9.17 -37.25
N MET A 154 -30.14 -9.96 -36.40
CA MET A 154 -28.81 -9.64 -35.91
C MET A 154 -27.76 -9.59 -37.00
N TYR A 155 -27.82 -10.50 -37.98
CA TYR A 155 -26.84 -10.52 -39.06
C TYR A 155 -26.88 -9.24 -39.90
N GLU A 156 -28.07 -8.84 -40.36
CA GLU A 156 -28.26 -7.66 -41.21
C GLU A 156 -27.93 -6.37 -40.45
N ASP A 157 -28.49 -6.19 -39.26
CA ASP A 157 -28.32 -4.98 -38.45
C ASP A 157 -26.85 -4.79 -37.99
N LEU A 158 -26.19 -5.88 -37.54
CA LEU A 158 -24.80 -5.82 -37.09
C LEU A 158 -23.82 -5.66 -38.27
N THR A 159 -24.12 -6.25 -39.43
CA THR A 159 -23.31 -6.06 -40.65
C THR A 159 -23.34 -4.60 -41.09
N LEU A 160 -24.51 -3.96 -41.09
CA LEU A 160 -24.64 -2.55 -41.42
C LEU A 160 -23.86 -1.67 -40.44
N LEU A 161 -23.92 -1.95 -39.14
CA LEU A 161 -23.16 -1.22 -38.12
C LEU A 161 -21.65 -1.37 -38.32
N LEU A 162 -21.16 -2.59 -38.52
CA LEU A 162 -19.72 -2.84 -38.71
C LEU A 162 -19.20 -2.18 -39.99
N GLN A 163 -19.95 -2.23 -41.10
CA GLN A 163 -19.61 -1.54 -42.34
C GLN A 163 -19.54 -0.02 -42.17
N TYR A 164 -20.44 0.56 -41.37
CA TYR A 164 -20.39 1.98 -41.03
C TYR A 164 -19.15 2.32 -40.21
N VAL A 165 -18.84 1.54 -39.17
CA VAL A 165 -17.63 1.71 -38.35
C VAL A 165 -16.35 1.57 -39.20
N ASP A 166 -16.34 0.62 -40.14
CA ASP A 166 -15.24 0.40 -41.09
C ASP A 166 -14.97 1.60 -42.00
N ARG A 167 -16.00 2.28 -42.45
CA ARG A 167 -15.86 3.47 -43.31
C ARG A 167 -15.49 4.72 -42.51
N SER A 168 -15.99 4.82 -41.28
CA SER A 168 -15.95 6.04 -40.47
C SER A 168 -14.66 6.23 -39.64
N VAL A 169 -14.22 5.20 -38.93
CA VAL A 169 -13.17 5.33 -37.88
C VAL A 169 -12.04 4.30 -38.03
N MET A 170 -12.33 3.11 -38.54
CA MET A 170 -11.33 2.03 -38.65
C MET A 170 -10.08 2.37 -39.48
N PRO A 171 -10.11 3.16 -40.57
CA PRO A 171 -8.90 3.44 -41.35
C PRO A 171 -7.83 4.20 -40.56
N GLU A 172 -8.24 5.09 -39.65
CA GLU A 172 -7.33 5.79 -38.73
C GLU A 172 -6.91 4.88 -37.58
N VAL A 173 -7.84 4.09 -37.02
CA VAL A 173 -7.55 3.15 -35.93
C VAL A 173 -6.55 2.07 -36.37
N LEU A 174 -6.65 1.54 -37.59
CA LEU A 174 -5.73 0.53 -38.10
C LEU A 174 -4.32 1.09 -38.24
N ARG A 175 -4.18 2.33 -38.75
CA ARG A 175 -2.89 3.05 -38.77
C ARG A 175 -2.33 3.25 -37.37
N GLU A 176 -3.19 3.56 -36.39
CA GLU A 176 -2.75 3.63 -34.99
C GLU A 176 -2.36 2.25 -34.46
N ARG A 177 -3.11 1.18 -34.73
CA ARG A 177 -2.75 -0.18 -34.30
C ARG A 177 -1.37 -0.60 -34.82
N GLU A 178 -1.03 -0.28 -36.06
CA GLU A 178 0.32 -0.49 -36.63
C GLU A 178 1.41 0.36 -35.96
N ARG A 179 1.07 1.59 -35.55
CA ARG A 179 1.96 2.47 -34.76
C ARG A 179 2.17 1.89 -33.36
N ASN A 180 1.11 1.41 -32.72
CA ASN A 180 1.13 0.81 -31.39
C ASN A 180 1.95 -0.48 -31.36
N ALA A 181 1.88 -1.28 -32.42
CA ALA A 181 2.72 -2.48 -32.58
C ALA A 181 4.23 -2.15 -32.57
N ARG A 182 4.61 -0.93 -32.96
CA ARG A 182 5.99 -0.42 -32.89
C ARG A 182 6.32 0.25 -31.55
N GLY A 183 5.37 0.28 -30.60
CA GLY A 183 5.55 0.87 -29.27
C GLY A 183 5.35 2.39 -29.20
N TYR A 184 4.72 2.99 -30.21
CA TYR A 184 4.42 4.42 -30.26
C TYR A 184 2.92 4.68 -30.25
N HIS A 185 2.53 5.87 -29.80
CA HIS A 185 1.15 6.35 -29.92
C HIS A 185 1.09 7.85 -30.22
N THR A 186 -0.07 8.27 -30.72
CA THR A 186 -0.43 9.69 -30.84
C THR A 186 -1.31 10.12 -29.68
N PHE A 187 -1.43 11.43 -29.50
CA PHE A 187 -2.34 11.96 -28.49
C PHE A 187 -3.80 11.61 -28.83
N GLU A 188 -4.26 11.82 -30.07
CA GLU A 188 -5.66 11.66 -30.47
C GLU A 188 -6.18 10.22 -30.31
N TYR A 189 -5.34 9.22 -30.57
CA TYR A 189 -5.72 7.81 -30.56
C TYR A 189 -5.16 7.02 -29.36
N MET A 190 -4.75 7.71 -28.29
CA MET A 190 -4.23 7.07 -27.08
C MET A 190 -5.21 6.07 -26.44
N TRP A 191 -6.51 6.19 -26.70
CA TRP A 191 -7.54 5.28 -26.23
C TRP A 191 -7.58 3.92 -26.96
N VAL A 192 -7.05 3.83 -28.18
CA VAL A 192 -7.07 2.61 -29.01
C VAL A 192 -6.46 1.38 -28.30
N PRO A 193 -5.24 1.46 -27.71
CA PRO A 193 -4.64 0.34 -26.98
C PRO A 193 -5.21 0.15 -25.57
N LEU A 194 -5.95 1.13 -25.04
CA LEU A 194 -6.43 1.18 -23.65
C LEU A 194 -7.88 0.70 -23.55
N LYS A 195 -8.13 -0.54 -23.97
CA LYS A 195 -9.42 -1.20 -23.79
C LYS A 195 -9.69 -1.45 -22.29
N PRO A 196 -10.84 -1.03 -21.73
CA PRO A 196 -11.23 -1.38 -20.37
C PRO A 196 -11.10 -2.88 -20.08
N GLY A 197 -10.53 -3.21 -18.93
CA GLY A 197 -10.21 -4.57 -18.51
C GLY A 197 -8.86 -5.09 -19.04
N THR A 198 -8.10 -4.28 -19.76
CA THR A 198 -6.72 -4.60 -20.17
C THR A 198 -5.77 -4.40 -19.00
N THR A 199 -4.89 -5.37 -18.78
CA THR A 199 -3.85 -5.31 -17.76
C THR A 199 -2.61 -4.65 -18.33
N ILE A 200 -2.10 -3.63 -17.65
CA ILE A 200 -0.95 -2.84 -18.06
C ILE A 200 0.10 -2.78 -16.94
N LEU A 201 1.37 -2.65 -17.32
CA LEU A 201 2.48 -2.28 -16.44
C LEU A 201 2.85 -0.84 -16.75
N SER A 202 2.55 0.09 -15.84
CA SER A 202 2.85 1.51 -16.01
C SER A 202 4.08 1.92 -15.21
N GLN A 203 4.92 2.80 -15.77
CA GLN A 203 6.00 3.42 -15.01
C GLN A 203 5.55 4.82 -14.56
N SER A 204 5.59 5.09 -13.26
CA SER A 204 5.35 6.44 -12.75
C SER A 204 6.58 7.31 -12.97
N SER A 205 6.41 8.61 -13.22
CA SER A 205 7.53 9.56 -13.36
C SER A 205 8.39 9.71 -12.10
N ARG A 206 7.86 9.29 -10.94
CA ARG A 206 8.55 9.35 -9.63
C ARG A 206 9.20 8.04 -9.22
N GLU A 207 8.90 6.93 -9.88
CA GLU A 207 9.30 5.60 -9.45
C GLU A 207 9.97 4.84 -10.58
N THR A 208 11.08 4.19 -10.27
CA THR A 208 11.83 3.41 -11.25
C THR A 208 11.15 2.07 -11.60
N GLU A 209 10.25 1.59 -10.75
CA GLU A 209 9.58 0.29 -10.91
C GLU A 209 8.24 0.39 -11.65
N LEU A 210 7.95 -0.66 -12.41
CA LEU A 210 6.69 -0.84 -13.12
C LEU A 210 5.59 -1.26 -12.16
N ARG A 211 4.42 -0.62 -12.25
CA ARG A 211 3.23 -0.93 -11.46
C ARG A 211 2.13 -1.58 -12.30
N PRO A 212 1.63 -2.75 -11.88
CA PRO A 212 0.57 -3.45 -12.57
C PRO A 212 -0.79 -2.83 -12.24
N GLN A 213 -1.59 -2.58 -13.27
CA GLN A 213 -2.90 -1.96 -13.13
C GLN A 213 -3.84 -2.52 -14.19
N VAL A 214 -5.14 -2.47 -13.93
CA VAL A 214 -6.17 -2.75 -14.93
C VAL A 214 -6.81 -1.44 -15.36
N VAL A 215 -6.95 -1.26 -16.67
CA VAL A 215 -7.64 -0.09 -17.24
C VAL A 215 -9.13 -0.16 -16.88
N GLU A 216 -9.64 0.86 -16.20
CA GLU A 216 -11.07 0.98 -15.90
C GLU A 216 -11.79 1.74 -17.01
N ALA A 217 -11.28 2.92 -17.35
CA ALA A 217 -11.84 3.81 -18.35
C ALA A 217 -10.80 4.85 -18.79
N ILE A 218 -11.00 5.39 -19.99
CA ILE A 218 -10.26 6.56 -20.46
C ILE A 218 -11.27 7.63 -20.87
N THR A 219 -11.05 8.88 -20.44
CA THR A 219 -11.95 10.00 -20.71
C THR A 219 -11.17 11.27 -21.05
N GLY A 220 -11.84 12.25 -21.65
CA GLY A 220 -11.19 13.48 -22.13
C GLY A 220 -10.66 13.32 -23.54
N GLY A 221 -9.54 13.98 -23.86
CA GLY A 221 -8.88 13.82 -25.15
C GLY A 221 -9.80 14.02 -26.34
N ALA A 222 -9.70 13.12 -27.32
CA ALA A 222 -10.53 13.14 -28.53
C ALA A 222 -12.04 12.90 -28.28
N PHE A 223 -12.44 12.47 -27.07
CA PHE A 223 -13.86 12.29 -26.72
C PHE A 223 -14.53 13.62 -26.36
N GLN A 224 -13.75 14.68 -26.16
CA GLN A 224 -14.26 16.01 -25.86
C GLN A 224 -13.98 16.96 -27.03
N CYS A 225 -14.88 17.92 -27.20
CA CYS A 225 -14.73 18.97 -28.19
C CYS A 225 -14.75 20.35 -27.50
N PRO A 226 -13.64 21.11 -27.51
CA PRO A 226 -12.33 20.78 -28.10
C PRO A 226 -11.59 19.67 -27.31
N PRO A 227 -10.63 18.96 -27.94
CA PRO A 227 -9.85 17.94 -27.25
C PRO A 227 -9.04 18.50 -26.09
N SER A 228 -9.28 17.96 -24.90
CA SER A 228 -8.60 18.33 -23.64
C SER A 228 -7.60 17.23 -23.23
N GLN A 229 -7.02 17.30 -22.03
CA GLN A 229 -6.13 16.25 -21.52
C GLN A 229 -6.83 14.87 -21.40
N TRP A 230 -6.07 13.78 -21.53
CA TRP A 230 -6.59 12.45 -21.23
C TRP A 230 -6.55 12.19 -19.73
N THR A 231 -7.61 11.56 -19.24
CA THR A 231 -7.69 11.02 -17.88
C THR A 231 -7.86 9.51 -17.98
N LEU A 232 -6.82 8.78 -17.56
CA LEU A 232 -6.83 7.32 -17.46
C LEU A 232 -7.22 6.92 -16.04
N LEU A 233 -8.37 6.25 -15.93
CA LEU A 233 -8.80 5.58 -14.72
C LEU A 233 -8.32 4.13 -14.78
N SER A 234 -7.65 3.69 -13.73
CA SER A 234 -7.12 2.34 -13.61
C SER A 234 -7.20 1.90 -12.16
N TRP A 235 -7.02 0.61 -11.90
CA TRP A 235 -7.03 0.11 -10.52
C TRP A 235 -6.00 -0.99 -10.29
N ASP A 236 -5.51 -1.07 -9.06
CA ASP A 236 -4.69 -2.14 -8.50
C ASP A 236 -5.42 -2.81 -7.31
N MET A 237 -4.80 -3.78 -6.65
CA MET A 237 -5.37 -4.43 -5.46
C MET A 237 -4.65 -4.01 -4.18
N ARG A 238 -5.43 -3.55 -3.19
CA ARG A 238 -4.94 -3.08 -1.88
C ARG A 238 -5.79 -3.60 -0.73
N TYR A 239 -5.18 -3.73 0.43
CA TYR A 239 -5.83 -4.12 1.67
C TYR A 239 -6.18 -2.90 2.51
N ASP A 240 -7.45 -2.76 2.91
CA ASP A 240 -7.95 -1.61 3.70
C ASP A 240 -7.96 -1.85 5.22
N GLY A 241 -7.43 -3.00 5.69
CA GLY A 241 -7.50 -3.41 7.10
C GLY A 241 -8.63 -4.41 7.39
N GLN A 242 -9.57 -4.60 6.47
CA GLN A 242 -10.64 -5.58 6.58
C GLN A 242 -10.64 -6.53 5.38
N PHE A 243 -10.64 -5.99 4.17
CA PHE A 243 -10.71 -6.72 2.92
C PHE A 243 -9.59 -6.31 1.95
N LEU A 244 -9.17 -7.27 1.13
CA LEU A 244 -8.38 -6.99 -0.07
C LEU A 244 -9.37 -6.70 -1.20
N GLY A 245 -9.18 -5.59 -1.90
CA GLY A 245 -10.07 -5.19 -2.99
C GLY A 245 -9.42 -4.25 -3.99
N ARG A 246 -10.20 -3.82 -4.99
CA ARG A 246 -9.76 -2.90 -6.03
C ARG A 246 -9.61 -1.48 -5.50
N TYR A 247 -8.54 -0.80 -5.86
CA TYR A 247 -8.28 0.59 -5.49
C TYR A 247 -8.04 1.43 -6.75
N ARG A 248 -8.82 2.49 -6.93
CA ARG A 248 -8.80 3.33 -8.14
C ARG A 248 -7.64 4.33 -8.11
N MET A 249 -6.98 4.46 -9.24
CA MET A 249 -5.93 5.41 -9.53
C MET A 249 -6.29 6.23 -10.77
N THR A 250 -5.88 7.50 -10.77
CA THR A 250 -6.13 8.44 -11.86
C THR A 250 -4.81 8.97 -12.38
N THR A 251 -4.56 8.77 -13.67
CA THR A 251 -3.37 9.30 -14.36
C THR A 251 -3.81 10.32 -15.40
N VAL A 252 -3.20 11.51 -15.37
CA VAL A 252 -3.50 12.59 -16.32
C VAL A 252 -2.39 12.69 -17.34
N VAL A 253 -2.75 12.65 -18.62
CA VAL A 253 -1.81 12.79 -19.74
C VAL A 253 -2.12 14.08 -20.48
N LYS A 254 -1.17 15.02 -20.40
CA LYS A 254 -1.25 16.31 -21.07
C LYS A 254 -1.14 16.15 -22.57
N LYS A 255 -1.78 17.08 -23.31
CA LYS A 255 -1.68 17.16 -24.76
C LYS A 255 -0.22 17.28 -25.20
N PHE A 256 0.13 16.54 -26.25
CA PHE A 256 1.43 16.59 -26.90
C PHE A 256 1.26 16.39 -28.40
N ASP A 257 2.22 16.88 -29.16
CA ASP A 257 2.25 16.76 -30.61
C ASP A 257 3.21 15.64 -31.06
N GLY A 258 2.94 15.07 -32.23
CA GLY A 258 3.74 13.99 -32.80
C GLY A 258 3.50 12.63 -32.14
N GLN A 259 4.53 11.80 -32.15
CA GLN A 259 4.49 10.42 -31.65
C GLN A 259 5.34 10.29 -30.39
N LYS A 260 4.86 9.52 -29.41
CA LYS A 260 5.60 9.20 -28.18
C LYS A 260 5.58 7.70 -27.90
N HIS A 261 6.60 7.23 -27.19
CA HIS A 261 6.59 5.88 -26.64
C HIS A 261 5.54 5.73 -25.55
N PHE A 262 4.98 4.53 -25.41
CA PHE A 262 4.06 4.26 -24.31
C PHE A 262 4.76 4.40 -22.96
N PRO A 263 4.11 5.06 -21.98
CA PRO A 263 4.56 5.02 -20.59
C PRO A 263 4.17 3.72 -19.88
N PHE A 264 3.61 2.74 -20.62
CA PHE A 264 3.16 1.46 -20.10
C PHE A 264 3.38 0.32 -21.10
N THR A 265 3.40 -0.91 -20.60
CA THR A 265 3.43 -2.13 -21.39
C THR A 265 2.13 -2.90 -21.19
N ILE A 266 1.48 -3.33 -22.28
CA ILE A 266 0.30 -4.20 -22.19
C ILE A 266 0.76 -5.61 -21.83
N VAL A 267 0.12 -6.19 -20.81
CA VAL A 267 0.40 -7.54 -20.35
C VAL A 267 -0.62 -8.49 -20.97
N GLY A 268 -0.13 -9.54 -21.63
CA GLY A 268 -0.96 -10.60 -22.21
C GLY A 268 -1.60 -11.52 -21.15
N ASP A 269 -2.13 -12.67 -21.58
CA ASP A 269 -2.75 -13.62 -20.66
C ASP A 269 -1.72 -14.21 -19.67
N LEU A 270 -1.89 -13.88 -18.39
CA LEU A 270 -1.03 -14.33 -17.29
C LEU A 270 -1.21 -15.82 -16.94
N ARG A 271 -2.14 -16.54 -17.55
CA ARG A 271 -2.37 -17.97 -17.30
C ARG A 271 -1.29 -18.88 -17.89
N ASN A 272 -0.57 -18.42 -18.91
CA ASN A 272 0.57 -19.14 -19.48
C ASN A 272 1.86 -18.63 -18.83
N GLU A 273 2.35 -19.34 -17.81
CA GLU A 273 3.58 -18.99 -17.08
C GLU A 273 4.86 -19.14 -17.93
N ALA A 274 4.82 -19.99 -18.98
CA ALA A 274 5.95 -20.20 -19.88
C ALA A 274 6.13 -18.99 -20.83
N GLY A 275 7.17 -18.19 -20.58
CA GLY A 275 7.57 -17.07 -21.46
C GLY A 275 7.17 -15.67 -20.97
N LEU A 276 6.76 -15.50 -19.71
CA LEU A 276 6.45 -14.18 -19.14
C LEU A 276 7.72 -13.31 -19.06
N PRO A 277 7.65 -12.01 -19.43
CA PRO A 277 8.77 -11.07 -19.27
C PRO A 277 9.29 -11.02 -17.83
N GLU A 278 10.59 -10.74 -17.64
CA GLU A 278 11.23 -10.74 -16.31
C GLU A 278 10.52 -9.82 -15.30
N GLY A 279 10.06 -8.64 -15.75
CA GLY A 279 9.29 -7.70 -14.93
C GLY A 279 7.97 -8.27 -14.40
N VAL A 280 7.30 -9.14 -15.18
CA VAL A 280 6.05 -9.79 -14.77
C VAL A 280 6.31 -10.87 -13.72
N SER A 281 7.38 -11.64 -13.88
CA SER A 281 7.78 -12.68 -12.91
C SER A 281 8.13 -12.08 -11.55
N ASN A 282 8.88 -10.99 -11.53
CA ASN A 282 9.21 -10.29 -10.28
C ASN A 282 7.97 -9.70 -9.61
N GLN A 283 7.07 -9.10 -10.38
CA GLN A 283 5.82 -8.56 -9.85
C GLN A 283 4.91 -9.65 -9.24
N LEU A 284 4.84 -10.83 -9.86
CA LEU A 284 4.15 -11.97 -9.25
C LEU A 284 4.77 -12.31 -7.90
N LYS A 285 6.10 -12.48 -7.81
CA LYS A 285 6.78 -12.76 -6.53
C LYS A 285 6.47 -11.70 -5.46
N TYR A 286 6.42 -10.42 -5.85
CA TYR A 286 6.02 -9.34 -4.95
C TYR A 286 4.59 -9.51 -4.44
N GLY A 287 3.64 -9.86 -5.31
CA GLY A 287 2.27 -10.16 -4.93
C GLY A 287 2.13 -11.33 -3.95
N TRP A 288 2.93 -12.39 -4.15
CA TRP A 288 2.99 -13.51 -3.21
C TRP A 288 3.52 -13.08 -1.83
N SER A 289 4.59 -12.28 -1.81
CA SER A 289 5.12 -11.71 -0.57
C SER A 289 4.13 -10.77 0.11
N TYR A 290 3.44 -9.92 -0.66
CA TYR A 290 2.39 -9.03 -0.15
C TYR A 290 1.28 -9.81 0.54
N TRP A 291 0.71 -10.81 -0.14
CA TRP A 291 -0.34 -11.67 0.41
C TRP A 291 0.09 -12.39 1.70
N LYS A 292 1.34 -12.85 1.76
CA LYS A 292 1.90 -13.45 2.97
C LYS A 292 1.98 -12.42 4.10
N LEU A 293 2.43 -11.20 3.79
CA LEU A 293 2.65 -10.10 4.73
C LEU A 293 1.36 -9.44 5.27
N LEU A 294 0.23 -9.54 4.56
CA LEU A 294 -1.07 -9.01 5.03
C LEU A 294 -1.50 -9.54 6.40
N ARG A 295 -1.06 -10.76 6.76
CA ARG A 295 -1.32 -11.35 8.07
C ARG A 295 -0.34 -10.77 9.09
N LYS A 296 -0.87 -10.41 10.27
CA LYS A 296 -0.08 -9.86 11.37
C LYS A 296 1.16 -10.71 11.67
N GLN A 297 2.35 -10.14 11.49
CA GLN A 297 3.62 -10.83 11.75
C GLN A 297 4.79 -9.86 11.94
N CYS A 298 5.78 -10.31 12.71
CA CYS A 298 7.05 -9.61 12.86
C CYS A 298 8.04 -10.11 11.80
N LYS A 299 8.80 -9.18 11.20
CA LYS A 299 9.83 -9.45 10.20
C LYS A 299 11.06 -8.62 10.46
N HIS A 300 12.16 -8.98 9.82
CA HIS A 300 13.32 -8.11 9.69
C HIS A 300 13.24 -7.39 8.35
N TYR A 301 13.52 -6.09 8.34
CA TYR A 301 13.58 -5.28 7.13
C TYR A 301 14.97 -4.68 6.98
N LYS A 302 15.50 -4.72 5.75
CA LYS A 302 16.76 -4.09 5.40
C LYS A 302 16.64 -3.45 4.01
N GLY A 303 16.37 -2.16 3.98
CA GLY A 303 16.15 -1.43 2.73
C GLY A 303 15.82 0.03 2.96
N LYS A 304 15.41 0.70 1.89
CA LYS A 304 14.99 2.11 1.94
C LYS A 304 13.47 2.22 2.05
N THR A 305 12.98 3.25 2.73
CA THR A 305 11.57 3.66 2.62
C THR A 305 11.29 4.19 1.22
N ARG A 306 10.03 4.07 0.76
CA ARG A 306 9.62 4.58 -0.56
C ARG A 306 9.34 6.08 -0.59
N ASP A 307 9.12 6.69 0.57
CA ASP A 307 8.94 8.13 0.70
C ASP A 307 10.19 8.92 0.31
N VAL A 308 9.97 10.18 -0.05
CA VAL A 308 11.03 11.15 -0.33
C VAL A 308 11.07 12.18 0.81
N PRO A 309 12.21 12.37 1.51
CA PRO A 309 13.49 11.68 1.33
C PRO A 309 13.47 10.24 1.87
N SER A 310 14.07 9.32 1.11
CA SER A 310 14.14 7.90 1.49
C SER A 310 15.05 7.71 2.69
N LYS A 311 14.59 6.97 3.70
CA LYS A 311 15.35 6.62 4.90
C LYS A 311 15.79 5.17 4.84
N GLU A 312 17.02 4.88 5.24
CA GLU A 312 17.47 3.51 5.42
C GLU A 312 16.91 2.94 6.72
N VAL A 313 16.22 1.81 6.60
CA VAL A 313 15.63 1.08 7.72
C VAL A 313 16.29 -0.29 7.76
N GLU A 314 16.96 -0.57 8.89
CA GLU A 314 17.52 -1.88 9.21
C GLU A 314 17.08 -2.26 10.63
N GLY A 315 16.32 -3.35 10.75
CA GLY A 315 15.87 -3.86 12.04
C GLY A 315 14.55 -4.61 11.99
N LEU A 316 14.04 -4.92 13.18
CA LEU A 316 12.73 -5.55 13.33
C LEU A 316 11.61 -4.56 13.00
N VAL A 317 10.63 -5.05 12.26
CA VAL A 317 9.40 -4.35 11.91
C VAL A 317 8.19 -5.22 12.21
N MET A 318 7.06 -4.58 12.53
CA MET A 318 5.77 -5.25 12.67
C MET A 318 4.87 -4.87 11.51
N VAL A 319 4.37 -5.88 10.80
CA VAL A 319 3.30 -5.70 9.82
C VAL A 319 1.98 -6.01 10.52
N ASP A 320 1.16 -5.00 10.76
CA ASP A 320 -0.19 -5.13 11.31
C ASP A 320 -1.10 -4.08 10.65
N MET A 321 -1.53 -4.39 9.42
CA MET A 321 -2.33 -3.46 8.61
C MET A 321 -3.71 -3.20 9.22
N LYS A 322 -4.28 -4.16 9.95
CA LYS A 322 -5.55 -3.94 10.67
C LYS A 322 -5.41 -2.85 11.71
N PHE A 323 -4.34 -2.90 12.51
CA PHE A 323 -4.07 -1.84 13.48
C PHE A 323 -3.76 -0.52 12.78
N TYR A 324 -2.97 -0.55 11.70
CA TYR A 324 -2.61 0.66 10.96
C TYR A 324 -3.82 1.43 10.41
N TYR A 325 -4.78 0.72 9.81
CA TYR A 325 -6.01 1.29 9.26
C TYR A 325 -7.13 1.53 10.27
N SER A 326 -6.96 1.08 11.53
CA SER A 326 -7.90 1.42 12.61
C SER A 326 -7.78 2.89 13.08
N ASP A 327 -6.74 3.59 12.65
CA ASP A 327 -6.57 5.02 12.86
C ASP A 327 -7.31 5.78 11.74
N ASP A 328 -8.24 6.66 12.12
CA ASP A 328 -9.06 7.44 11.19
C ASP A 328 -8.23 8.33 10.24
N ASN A 329 -6.96 8.58 10.55
CA ASN A 329 -6.06 9.33 9.67
C ASN A 329 -5.53 8.50 8.49
N ASN A 330 -5.67 7.17 8.50
CA ASN A 330 -5.04 6.28 7.52
C ASN A 330 -6.03 5.66 6.51
N VAL A 331 -7.23 6.22 6.33
CA VAL A 331 -8.32 5.56 5.57
C VAL A 331 -7.98 5.31 4.10
N LEU A 332 -8.08 4.04 3.69
CA LEU A 332 -8.02 3.60 2.30
C LEU A 332 -9.42 3.22 1.82
N ARG A 333 -9.89 3.82 0.71
CA ARG A 333 -11.22 3.55 0.15
C ARG A 333 -11.13 2.62 -1.06
N LEU A 334 -11.60 1.40 -0.90
CA LEU A 334 -11.73 0.44 -1.99
C LEU A 334 -12.92 0.78 -2.89
N MET A 335 -12.83 0.37 -4.16
CA MET A 335 -13.94 0.45 -5.10
C MET A 335 -15.05 -0.52 -4.68
N ASP A 336 -16.30 -0.09 -4.84
CA ASP A 336 -17.45 -0.99 -4.76
C ASP A 336 -17.54 -1.87 -6.01
N THR A 337 -18.65 -2.61 -6.15
CA THR A 337 -18.93 -3.45 -7.32
C THR A 337 -19.95 -2.81 -8.26
N ALA A 338 -20.18 -1.49 -8.19
CA ALA A 338 -21.16 -0.83 -9.05
C ALA A 338 -20.74 -0.83 -10.53
N ASP A 339 -19.44 -0.85 -10.79
CA ASP A 339 -18.84 -0.98 -12.11
C ASP A 339 -18.87 -2.40 -12.69
N CYS A 340 -19.20 -3.39 -11.84
CA CYS A 340 -19.32 -4.77 -12.25
C CYS A 340 -20.67 -5.00 -12.93
N ARG A 341 -20.62 -5.83 -13.95
CA ARG A 341 -21.77 -6.11 -14.81
C ARG A 341 -22.89 -6.83 -14.05
N ASN A 342 -24.09 -6.23 -14.04
CA ASN A 342 -25.23 -6.73 -13.25
C ASN A 342 -26.50 -7.08 -14.05
N TRP A 343 -26.55 -6.90 -15.38
CA TRP A 343 -27.76 -7.25 -16.14
C TRP A 343 -27.77 -8.72 -16.56
N THR A 344 -28.91 -9.37 -16.32
CA THR A 344 -29.27 -10.67 -16.89
C THR A 344 -30.03 -10.47 -18.20
N SER A 345 -29.93 -11.42 -19.14
CA SER A 345 -30.74 -11.36 -20.36
C SER A 345 -32.22 -11.41 -19.97
N ASP A 346 -32.93 -10.31 -20.21
CA ASP A 346 -34.34 -10.09 -19.93
C ASP A 346 -35.26 -10.71 -21.00
N CYS A 347 -34.72 -11.48 -21.95
CA CYS A 347 -35.50 -12.07 -23.03
C CYS A 347 -36.45 -13.16 -22.52
N LYS A 348 -37.76 -12.96 -22.73
CA LYS A 348 -38.82 -13.89 -22.31
C LYS A 348 -39.26 -14.89 -23.39
N CYS A 349 -38.54 -14.99 -24.52
CA CYS A 349 -38.96 -15.86 -25.63
C CYS A 349 -38.84 -17.35 -25.28
N GLY A 350 -39.63 -18.20 -25.95
CA GLY A 350 -39.66 -19.65 -25.70
C GLY A 350 -38.30 -20.33 -25.85
N VAL A 351 -37.47 -19.88 -26.79
CA VAL A 351 -36.11 -20.38 -27.03
C VAL A 351 -35.18 -20.06 -25.86
N CYS A 352 -35.12 -18.78 -25.43
CA CYS A 352 -34.30 -18.38 -24.28
C CYS A 352 -34.77 -19.07 -23.00
N ARG A 353 -36.08 -19.19 -22.77
CA ARG A 353 -36.64 -19.89 -21.60
C ARG A 353 -36.28 -21.37 -21.59
N HIS A 354 -36.32 -22.04 -22.74
CA HIS A 354 -35.95 -23.46 -22.86
C HIS A 354 -34.45 -23.67 -22.59
N LYS A 355 -33.58 -22.77 -23.09
CA LYS A 355 -32.13 -22.82 -22.81
C LYS A 355 -31.78 -22.52 -21.35
N THR A 356 -32.53 -21.65 -20.68
CA THR A 356 -32.36 -21.40 -19.24
C THR A 356 -32.81 -22.59 -18.39
N ILE A 357 -33.92 -23.24 -18.74
CA ILE A 357 -34.47 -24.40 -18.01
C ILE A 357 -33.58 -25.65 -18.18
N ASN A 358 -33.02 -25.87 -19.38
CA ASN A 358 -32.16 -27.01 -19.66
C ASN A 358 -30.69 -26.80 -19.24
N GLY A 359 -30.35 -25.66 -18.65
CA GLY A 359 -28.98 -25.36 -18.20
C GLY A 359 -27.97 -25.09 -19.32
N GLU A 360 -28.41 -25.00 -20.58
CA GLU A 360 -27.53 -24.80 -21.74
C GLU A 360 -27.06 -23.34 -21.90
N ASP A 361 -27.84 -22.35 -21.44
CA ASP A 361 -27.46 -20.93 -21.33
C ASP A 361 -27.67 -20.43 -19.87
N GLY A 362 -27.29 -21.24 -18.89
CA GLY A 362 -27.42 -20.96 -17.45
C GLY A 362 -26.29 -20.13 -16.83
N THR A 363 -25.31 -19.66 -17.61
CA THR A 363 -24.24 -18.82 -17.05
C THR A 363 -24.72 -17.37 -17.01
N LYS A 364 -25.16 -16.90 -15.84
CA LYS A 364 -25.08 -15.46 -15.50
C LYS A 364 -23.72 -14.98 -16.01
N ILE A 365 -23.68 -14.03 -16.94
CA ILE A 365 -22.40 -13.49 -17.42
C ILE A 365 -21.81 -12.71 -16.25
N VAL A 366 -20.99 -13.42 -15.46
CA VAL A 366 -20.27 -12.91 -14.31
C VAL A 366 -19.30 -11.85 -14.83
N SER A 367 -19.26 -10.70 -14.17
CA SER A 367 -18.30 -9.67 -14.55
C SER A 367 -16.88 -10.21 -14.39
N ARG A 368 -15.97 -9.84 -15.31
CA ARG A 368 -14.58 -10.34 -15.32
C ARG A 368 -13.85 -10.15 -13.99
N PHE A 369 -14.26 -9.16 -13.18
CA PHE A 369 -13.62 -8.79 -11.91
C PHE A 369 -14.55 -8.85 -10.69
N GLU A 370 -15.65 -9.60 -10.76
CA GLU A 370 -16.61 -9.75 -9.64
C GLU A 370 -15.94 -10.32 -8.37
N ASP A 371 -14.91 -11.16 -8.53
CA ASP A 371 -14.16 -11.80 -7.43
C ASP A 371 -12.91 -11.01 -6.97
N TYR A 372 -12.77 -9.74 -7.35
CA TYR A 372 -11.62 -8.88 -7.00
C TYR A 372 -11.88 -7.93 -5.84
N ASN A 373 -13.08 -7.97 -5.26
CA ASN A 373 -13.50 -7.14 -4.13
C ASN A 373 -13.86 -7.98 -2.90
N TYR A 374 -13.80 -7.35 -1.72
CA TYR A 374 -14.24 -7.94 -0.45
C TYR A 374 -13.55 -9.28 -0.10
N ILE A 375 -12.30 -9.48 -0.52
CA ILE A 375 -11.57 -10.71 -0.25
C ILE A 375 -11.07 -10.70 1.20
N ALA A 376 -11.66 -11.56 2.05
CA ALA A 376 -11.24 -11.72 3.44
C ALA A 376 -9.99 -12.61 3.55
N ILE A 377 -8.94 -12.08 4.17
CA ILE A 377 -7.63 -12.75 4.30
C ILE A 377 -7.63 -13.95 5.26
N GLU A 378 -8.63 -14.02 6.15
CA GLU A 378 -8.81 -15.10 7.12
C GLU A 378 -9.40 -16.36 6.49
N THR A 379 -10.36 -16.19 5.57
CA THR A 379 -11.10 -17.30 4.97
C THR A 379 -10.45 -17.76 3.67
N ARG A 380 -9.89 -16.84 2.88
CA ARG A 380 -9.25 -17.16 1.61
C ARG A 380 -7.83 -17.68 1.82
N ARG A 381 -7.52 -18.84 1.22
CA ARG A 381 -6.17 -19.44 1.30
C ARG A 381 -5.23 -18.87 0.22
N THR A 382 -5.70 -18.83 -1.03
CA THR A 382 -4.90 -18.46 -2.19
C THR A 382 -5.66 -17.49 -3.11
N LEU A 383 -4.89 -16.73 -3.88
CA LEU A 383 -5.39 -15.85 -4.94
C LEU A 383 -5.10 -16.47 -6.31
N SER A 384 -5.74 -15.95 -7.36
CA SER A 384 -5.38 -16.29 -8.73
C SER A 384 -4.05 -15.61 -9.13
N PRO A 385 -3.32 -16.12 -10.15
CA PRO A 385 -2.09 -15.47 -10.63
C PRO A 385 -2.28 -14.00 -10.99
N HIS A 386 -3.42 -13.64 -11.60
CA HIS A 386 -3.74 -12.26 -11.95
C HIS A 386 -4.02 -11.39 -10.71
N GLN A 387 -4.67 -11.93 -9.68
CA GLN A 387 -4.86 -11.23 -8.41
C GLN A 387 -3.52 -11.00 -7.68
N TYR A 388 -2.62 -12.00 -7.66
CA TYR A 388 -1.27 -11.81 -7.13
C TYR A 388 -0.52 -10.72 -7.90
N PHE A 389 -0.59 -10.76 -9.23
CA PHE A 389 0.06 -9.78 -10.08
C PHE A 389 -0.38 -8.34 -9.73
N LEU A 390 -1.67 -8.10 -9.49
CA LEU A 390 -2.22 -6.77 -9.19
C LEU A 390 -2.01 -6.29 -7.74
N CYS A 391 -1.46 -7.12 -6.85
CA CYS A 391 -1.21 -6.70 -5.48
C CYS A 391 -0.15 -5.60 -5.41
N PHE A 392 -0.45 -4.54 -4.65
CA PHE A 392 0.46 -3.41 -4.46
C PHE A 392 1.74 -3.85 -3.72
N PRO A 393 2.97 -3.60 -4.24
CA PRO A 393 4.20 -4.18 -3.70
C PRO A 393 4.75 -3.45 -2.46
N GLU A 394 3.93 -2.66 -1.76
CA GLU A 394 4.35 -1.85 -0.62
C GLU A 394 3.38 -2.02 0.55
N ILE A 395 3.93 -2.03 1.76
CA ILE A 395 3.18 -2.29 2.99
C ILE A 395 3.56 -1.29 4.08
N PRO A 396 2.59 -0.71 4.80
CA PRO A 396 2.86 0.04 6.02
C PRO A 396 3.30 -0.91 7.13
N ALA A 397 4.40 -0.59 7.80
CA ALA A 397 4.93 -1.38 8.91
C ALA A 397 5.41 -0.46 10.04
N PHE A 398 5.29 -0.94 11.28
CA PHE A 398 5.83 -0.27 12.45
C PHE A 398 7.30 -0.64 12.64
N VAL A 399 8.18 0.36 12.66
CA VAL A 399 9.62 0.16 12.85
C VAL A 399 9.94 0.30 14.35
N PHE A 400 10.37 -0.78 14.99
CA PHE A 400 10.62 -0.79 16.45
C PHE A 400 11.73 0.18 16.87
N LYS A 401 12.76 0.35 16.03
CA LYS A 401 13.92 1.21 16.31
C LYS A 401 13.57 2.70 16.34
N THR A 402 12.79 3.16 15.36
CA THR A 402 12.36 4.57 15.28
C THR A 402 11.05 4.82 16.02
N ARG A 403 10.33 3.75 16.39
CA ARG A 403 9.07 3.78 17.16
C ARG A 403 7.95 4.46 16.38
N THR A 404 7.97 4.30 15.07
CA THR A 404 7.04 4.95 14.14
C THR A 404 6.44 3.93 13.19
N TRP A 405 5.13 4.02 13.00
CA TRP A 405 4.54 3.74 11.70
C TRP A 405 5.09 4.81 10.79
N GLY A 406 5.68 4.42 9.68
CA GLY A 406 6.36 5.31 8.78
C GLY A 406 5.85 6.77 8.81
N LYS A 407 6.57 7.71 9.45
CA LYS A 407 6.03 9.05 9.73
C LYS A 407 5.84 9.87 8.45
N PRO A 408 4.69 10.53 8.23
CA PRO A 408 4.64 11.67 7.33
C PRO A 408 5.60 12.75 7.85
N SER A 409 6.47 13.26 6.98
CA SER A 409 7.25 14.45 7.30
C SER A 409 6.30 15.64 7.41
N LYS A 410 6.04 16.14 8.62
CA LYS A 410 5.24 17.36 8.86
C LYS A 410 5.86 18.65 8.26
N THR A 411 6.93 18.56 7.48
CA THR A 411 7.66 19.71 6.92
C THR A 411 7.22 20.15 5.53
N SER A 412 6.25 19.49 4.87
CA SER A 412 5.66 20.03 3.64
C SER A 412 4.19 20.41 3.86
N MET A 413 3.95 21.69 4.18
CA MET A 413 2.61 22.30 4.24
C MET A 413 1.83 22.32 2.90
N SER A 414 2.30 21.62 1.87
CA SER A 414 1.72 21.65 0.52
C SER A 414 1.42 20.26 -0.07
N ALA A 415 1.62 19.17 0.67
CA ALA A 415 1.20 17.84 0.22
C ALA A 415 -0.22 17.52 0.71
N PRO A 416 -1.13 17.00 -0.14
CA PRO A 416 -2.48 16.63 0.27
C PRO A 416 -2.44 15.57 1.39
N ALA A 417 -3.39 15.67 2.33
CA ALA A 417 -3.51 14.90 3.57
C ALA A 417 -3.70 13.36 3.40
N ASN A 418 -3.44 12.82 2.21
CA ASN A 418 -3.83 11.47 1.80
C ASN A 418 -2.61 10.66 1.29
N SER A 419 -1.40 11.22 1.29
CA SER A 419 -0.21 10.53 0.76
C SER A 419 1.06 10.90 1.52
N SER A 420 1.40 10.15 2.57
CA SER A 420 2.78 9.97 3.07
C SER A 420 2.76 9.10 4.34
N SER A 421 2.40 7.83 4.16
CA SER A 421 2.76 6.81 5.14
C SER A 421 4.07 6.19 4.67
N GLU A 422 5.13 6.14 5.49
CA GLU A 422 6.37 5.49 5.05
C GLU A 422 6.08 4.00 4.85
N THR A 423 5.89 3.62 3.59
CA THR A 423 5.69 2.24 3.16
C THR A 423 7.04 1.57 2.94
N LEU A 424 7.08 0.29 3.25
CA LEU A 424 8.22 -0.58 3.05
C LEU A 424 7.95 -1.49 1.86
N HIS A 425 8.98 -1.71 1.05
CA HIS A 425 8.83 -2.54 -0.15
C HIS A 425 8.90 -4.03 0.21
N VAL A 426 7.98 -4.84 -0.32
CA VAL A 426 7.84 -6.27 0.08
C VAL A 426 9.07 -7.14 -0.18
N ARG A 427 9.96 -6.74 -1.10
CA ARG A 427 11.18 -7.49 -1.46
C ARG A 427 12.24 -7.52 -0.35
N ASP A 428 12.27 -6.49 0.49
CA ASP A 428 13.34 -6.24 1.46
C ASP A 428 13.01 -6.83 2.85
N PHE A 429 11.92 -7.61 2.94
CA PHE A 429 11.50 -8.33 4.13
C PHE A 429 12.13 -9.72 4.22
N SER A 430 12.57 -10.07 5.43
CA SER A 430 13.14 -11.37 5.77
C SER A 430 12.59 -11.89 7.11
N GLU A 431 12.81 -13.17 7.41
CA GLU A 431 12.43 -13.72 8.70
C GLU A 431 13.17 -13.00 9.84
N PRO A 432 12.52 -12.80 11.00
CA PRO A 432 13.09 -12.01 12.07
C PRO A 432 14.35 -12.69 12.65
N VAL A 433 15.45 -11.95 12.68
CA VAL A 433 16.73 -12.41 13.24
C VAL A 433 16.79 -11.99 14.71
N PHE A 434 16.87 -12.95 15.62
CA PHE A 434 17.06 -12.73 17.05
C PHE A 434 18.39 -13.35 17.49
N ASP A 435 19.23 -12.54 18.13
CA ASP A 435 20.47 -13.03 18.72
C ASP A 435 20.20 -13.59 20.13
N GLU A 436 19.92 -14.89 20.22
CA GLU A 436 19.74 -15.58 21.50
C GLU A 436 21.01 -15.53 22.37
N GLY A 437 22.19 -15.38 21.75
CA GLY A 437 23.48 -15.27 22.42
C GLY A 437 23.69 -13.92 23.12
N LEU A 438 22.89 -12.91 22.79
CA LEU A 438 23.01 -11.56 23.35
C LEU A 438 22.97 -11.57 24.89
N VAL A 439 22.10 -12.40 25.47
CA VAL A 439 22.00 -12.55 26.92
C VAL A 439 23.29 -13.08 27.55
N ASN A 440 24.15 -13.80 26.81
CA ASN A 440 25.40 -14.31 27.36
C ASN A 440 26.42 -13.18 27.61
N HIS A 441 26.36 -12.11 26.82
CA HIS A 441 27.16 -10.90 26.99
C HIS A 441 26.67 -9.99 28.12
N LEU A 442 25.48 -10.25 28.69
CA LEU A 442 25.01 -9.52 29.87
C LEU A 442 25.85 -9.89 31.10
N VAL A 443 26.62 -8.92 31.59
CA VAL A 443 27.43 -9.00 32.82
C VAL A 443 26.51 -8.84 34.03
N MET A 444 26.28 -9.94 34.73
CA MET A 444 25.39 -10.05 35.90
C MET A 444 25.70 -11.35 36.65
N GLU A 445 25.43 -11.39 37.95
CA GLU A 445 25.52 -12.61 38.75
C GLU A 445 24.80 -13.80 38.06
N PRO A 446 25.46 -14.97 37.91
CA PRO A 446 24.91 -16.11 37.18
C PRO A 446 23.55 -16.60 37.71
N ARG A 447 23.33 -16.54 39.03
CA ARG A 447 22.06 -16.93 39.66
C ARG A 447 20.91 -16.02 39.22
N ARG A 448 21.10 -14.70 39.31
CA ARG A 448 20.11 -13.69 38.88
C ARG A 448 19.79 -13.81 37.39
N LYS A 449 20.82 -13.98 36.58
CA LYS A 449 20.70 -14.25 35.13
C LYS A 449 19.91 -15.54 34.85
N GLY A 450 20.13 -16.60 35.62
CA GLY A 450 19.37 -17.84 35.56
C GLY A 450 17.89 -17.64 35.89
N THR A 451 17.59 -16.91 36.96
CA THR A 451 16.20 -16.57 37.36
C THR A 451 15.49 -15.75 36.28
N LEU A 452 16.13 -14.71 35.73
CA LEU A 452 15.56 -13.92 34.63
C LEU A 452 15.24 -14.77 33.41
N LYS A 453 16.18 -15.65 33.00
CA LYS A 453 15.97 -16.59 31.89
C LYS A 453 14.81 -17.55 32.17
N ALA A 454 14.70 -18.08 33.39
CA ALA A 454 13.64 -19.01 33.78
C ALA A 454 12.25 -18.35 33.77
N LEU A 455 12.14 -17.16 34.38
CA LEU A 455 10.89 -16.41 34.42
C LEU A 455 10.45 -15.99 33.02
N ALA A 456 11.38 -15.48 32.20
CA ALA A 456 11.08 -15.13 30.82
C ALA A 456 10.61 -16.34 29.99
N LYS A 457 11.23 -17.52 30.17
CA LYS A 457 10.83 -18.77 29.48
C LYS A 457 9.44 -19.26 29.85
N CYS A 458 9.01 -19.10 31.11
CA CYS A 458 7.64 -19.46 31.51
C CYS A 458 6.58 -18.71 30.69
N PHE A 459 6.89 -17.48 30.27
CA PHE A 459 6.04 -16.65 29.41
C PHE A 459 6.14 -16.96 27.92
N VAL A 460 7.18 -17.68 27.48
CA VAL A 460 7.37 -18.14 26.08
C VAL A 460 6.42 -19.30 25.74
N ARG A 461 5.83 -19.98 26.73
CA ARG A 461 4.90 -21.12 26.57
C ARG A 461 5.43 -22.19 25.59
N ALA A 462 6.75 -22.38 25.55
CA ALA A 462 7.41 -23.46 24.82
C ALA A 462 8.24 -24.31 25.79
N ASP A 463 8.10 -25.64 25.71
CA ASP A 463 8.91 -26.58 26.49
C ASP A 463 10.40 -26.50 26.07
N LYS A 464 11.32 -27.15 26.79
CA LYS A 464 12.76 -27.26 26.45
C LYS A 464 12.99 -27.74 25.01
N ASN A 465 12.02 -28.44 24.42
CA ASN A 465 11.99 -28.92 23.03
C ASN A 465 11.20 -28.00 22.06
N ASN A 466 10.95 -26.75 22.42
CA ASN A 466 10.21 -25.75 21.64
C ASN A 466 8.74 -26.10 21.28
N LYS A 467 8.13 -27.07 21.99
CA LYS A 467 6.71 -27.42 21.81
C LYS A 467 5.81 -26.49 22.62
N LYS A 468 4.75 -25.96 22.00
CA LYS A 468 3.75 -25.13 22.70
C LYS A 468 3.15 -25.89 23.90
N LEU A 469 3.28 -25.33 25.09
CA LEU A 469 2.65 -25.87 26.31
C LEU A 469 1.12 -25.75 26.19
N LYS A 470 0.41 -26.87 26.40
CA LYS A 470 -1.05 -26.97 26.29
C LYS A 470 -1.82 -26.49 27.54
N ARG A 471 -1.14 -26.32 28.68
CA ARG A 471 -1.78 -25.94 29.96
C ARG A 471 -1.69 -24.44 30.19
N GLU A 472 -2.75 -23.84 30.72
CA GLU A 472 -2.70 -22.46 31.21
C GLU A 472 -1.72 -22.35 32.39
N PRO A 473 -0.96 -21.25 32.50
CA PRO A 473 -0.12 -21.01 33.67
C PRO A 473 -1.01 -20.96 34.92
N TRP A 474 -0.55 -21.59 35.99
CA TRP A 474 -1.22 -21.49 37.28
C TRP A 474 -1.17 -20.03 37.75
N THR A 475 -2.33 -19.42 38.00
CA THR A 475 -2.46 -18.08 38.57
C THR A 475 -2.89 -18.20 40.02
N ALA A 476 -2.23 -17.48 40.92
CA ALA A 476 -2.64 -17.41 42.33
C ALA A 476 -3.94 -16.58 42.52
N ASP A 477 -4.29 -15.75 41.55
CA ASP A 477 -5.48 -14.90 41.61
C ASP A 477 -6.78 -15.67 41.34
N PHE A 478 -7.79 -15.42 42.19
CA PHE A 478 -9.14 -15.98 42.06
C PHE A 478 -10.00 -15.31 40.98
N ILE A 479 -9.57 -14.16 40.45
CA ILE A 479 -10.28 -13.41 39.41
C ILE A 479 -9.72 -13.77 38.02
N PRO A 480 -10.54 -14.28 37.09
CA PRO A 480 -10.09 -14.61 35.74
C PRO A 480 -9.54 -13.37 35.01
N GLY A 481 -8.29 -13.46 34.54
CA GLY A 481 -7.65 -12.41 33.74
C GLY A 481 -6.79 -11.41 34.52
N LYS A 482 -6.79 -11.46 35.86
CA LYS A 482 -5.87 -10.69 36.71
C LYS A 482 -4.55 -11.44 36.93
N GLY A 483 -3.43 -10.72 37.05
CA GLY A 483 -2.13 -11.30 37.42
C GLY A 483 -1.47 -12.20 36.36
N ARG A 484 -1.83 -12.04 35.08
CA ARG A 484 -1.27 -12.84 33.97
C ARG A 484 0.01 -12.25 33.36
N GLY A 485 0.43 -11.04 33.76
CA GLY A 485 1.63 -10.37 33.27
C GLY A 485 2.85 -10.60 34.17
N LEU A 486 4.04 -10.38 33.61
CA LEU A 486 5.31 -10.37 34.34
C LEU A 486 5.90 -8.97 34.29
N ILE A 487 5.92 -8.32 35.45
CA ILE A 487 6.40 -6.95 35.58
C ILE A 487 7.76 -6.95 36.30
N PHE A 488 8.78 -6.51 35.59
CA PHE A 488 10.14 -6.31 36.09
C PHE A 488 10.38 -4.83 36.35
N LEU A 489 10.87 -4.49 37.56
CA LEU A 489 11.39 -3.17 37.87
C LEU A 489 12.92 -3.21 37.88
N LEU A 490 13.54 -2.51 36.94
CA LEU A 490 14.99 -2.34 36.83
C LEU A 490 15.37 -0.98 37.42
N TYR A 491 16.16 -0.98 38.50
CA TYR A 491 16.60 0.25 39.15
C TYR A 491 18.09 0.22 39.47
N GLY A 492 18.72 1.39 39.48
CA GLY A 492 20.16 1.58 39.68
C GLY A 492 20.68 2.82 38.96
N GLY A 493 21.97 3.12 39.11
CA GLY A 493 22.63 4.26 38.46
C GLY A 493 22.54 4.26 36.93
N PRO A 494 22.78 5.42 36.29
CA PRO A 494 22.81 5.52 34.82
C PRO A 494 23.94 4.66 34.24
N GLY A 495 23.72 4.08 33.06
CA GLY A 495 24.77 3.34 32.35
C GLY A 495 25.02 1.90 32.82
N LEU A 496 24.22 1.37 33.75
CA LEU A 496 24.37 0.00 34.28
C LEU A 496 23.64 -1.11 33.48
N GLY A 497 23.14 -0.79 32.28
CA GLY A 497 22.54 -1.80 31.39
C GLY A 497 21.07 -2.17 31.66
N LYS A 498 20.27 -1.26 32.23
CA LYS A 498 18.82 -1.46 32.41
C LYS A 498 18.09 -1.76 31.10
N THR A 499 18.13 -0.84 30.14
CA THR A 499 17.57 -1.00 28.79
C THR A 499 18.14 -2.24 28.09
N TYR A 500 19.47 -2.46 28.20
CA TYR A 500 20.16 -3.61 27.61
C TYR A 500 19.69 -4.96 28.18
N THR A 501 19.31 -5.00 29.46
CA THR A 501 18.75 -6.21 30.08
C THR A 501 17.41 -6.58 29.43
N ALA A 502 16.54 -5.60 29.17
CA ALA A 502 15.27 -5.83 28.48
C ALA A 502 15.49 -6.29 27.03
N GLU A 503 16.44 -5.70 26.30
CA GLU A 503 16.85 -6.12 24.96
C GLU A 503 17.35 -7.57 24.93
N CYS A 504 18.21 -7.95 25.88
CA CYS A 504 18.70 -9.33 26.00
C CYS A 504 17.57 -10.33 26.21
N ILE A 505 16.59 -10.00 27.07
CA ILE A 505 15.45 -10.88 27.34
C ILE A 505 14.50 -10.95 26.14
N ALA A 506 14.26 -9.83 25.44
CA ALA A 506 13.48 -9.83 24.21
C ALA A 506 14.12 -10.73 23.12
N ALA A 507 15.43 -10.60 22.91
CA ALA A 507 16.17 -11.42 21.97
C ALA A 507 16.15 -12.91 22.37
N PHE A 508 16.39 -13.22 23.66
CA PHE A 508 16.35 -14.58 24.19
C PHE A 508 14.96 -15.23 24.08
N THR A 509 13.89 -14.44 24.18
CA THR A 509 12.50 -14.92 24.05
C THR A 509 11.96 -14.90 22.62
N LYS A 510 12.78 -14.48 21.63
CA LYS A 510 12.41 -14.30 20.22
C LYS A 510 11.20 -13.39 20.02
N ARG A 511 11.18 -12.29 20.76
CA ARG A 511 10.10 -11.31 20.73
C ARG A 511 10.66 -9.94 20.40
N PRO A 512 9.94 -9.11 19.62
CA PRO A 512 10.35 -7.74 19.41
C PRO A 512 10.25 -6.95 20.72
N LEU A 513 11.14 -5.97 20.90
CA LEU A 513 11.10 -5.03 22.01
C LEU A 513 10.36 -3.76 21.59
N MET A 514 9.26 -3.44 22.27
CA MET A 514 8.56 -2.16 22.12
C MET A 514 8.97 -1.25 23.27
N VAL A 515 9.61 -0.13 22.94
CA VAL A 515 10.05 0.87 23.92
C VAL A 515 9.05 2.03 23.96
N LEU A 516 8.65 2.42 25.17
CA LEU A 516 7.85 3.59 25.49
C LEU A 516 8.67 4.56 26.32
N THR A 517 8.53 5.85 26.03
CA THR A 517 9.09 6.95 26.81
C THR A 517 7.95 7.79 27.39
N PRO A 518 8.19 8.63 28.40
CA PRO A 518 7.16 9.49 28.97
C PRO A 518 6.43 10.34 27.92
N SER A 519 7.12 10.74 26.85
CA SER A 519 6.54 11.53 25.75
C SER A 519 5.45 10.81 24.94
N ASP A 520 5.47 9.48 24.86
CA ASP A 520 4.45 8.71 24.12
C ASP A 520 3.22 8.41 24.98
N ILE A 521 3.41 8.43 26.29
CA ILE A 521 2.36 8.17 27.28
C ILE A 521 1.53 9.43 27.50
N GLY A 522 2.18 10.60 27.55
CA GLY A 522 1.54 11.90 27.78
C GLY A 522 1.64 12.35 29.23
N THR A 523 1.10 13.54 29.52
CA THR A 523 1.18 14.19 30.83
C THR A 523 -0.18 14.39 31.51
N GLU A 524 -1.30 14.16 30.80
CA GLU A 524 -2.66 14.34 31.35
C GLU A 524 -3.27 13.00 31.80
N PRO A 525 -3.91 12.89 32.97
CA PRO A 525 -4.37 11.62 33.54
C PRO A 525 -5.25 10.77 32.60
N ASP A 526 -6.26 11.38 31.99
CA ASP A 526 -7.18 10.66 31.10
C ASP A 526 -6.47 10.14 29.84
N SER A 527 -5.60 10.99 29.26
CA SER A 527 -4.80 10.61 28.09
C SER A 527 -3.81 9.48 28.39
N ILE A 528 -3.22 9.46 29.60
CA ILE A 528 -2.24 8.46 30.01
C ILE A 528 -2.89 7.09 30.12
N GLN A 529 -4.06 6.99 30.75
CA GLN A 529 -4.76 5.73 30.90
C GLN A 529 -5.12 5.14 29.53
N ASP A 530 -5.64 5.96 28.62
CA ASP A 530 -6.01 5.52 27.27
C ASP A 530 -4.79 5.14 26.43
N ASN A 531 -3.73 5.95 26.46
CA ASN A 531 -2.48 5.68 25.74
C ASN A 531 -1.80 4.40 26.24
N LEU A 532 -1.68 4.23 27.57
CA LEU A 532 -1.12 3.01 28.16
C LEU A 532 -1.97 1.79 27.81
N THR A 533 -3.29 1.89 27.95
CA THR A 533 -4.20 0.79 27.59
C THR A 533 -4.06 0.42 26.11
N LYS A 534 -3.96 1.41 25.22
CA LYS A 534 -3.71 1.21 23.79
C LYS A 534 -2.39 0.49 23.56
N HIS A 535 -1.28 1.02 24.09
CA HIS A 535 0.04 0.41 23.92
C HIS A 535 0.15 -0.97 24.55
N PHE A 536 -0.48 -1.20 25.70
CA PHE A 536 -0.50 -2.50 26.38
C PHE A 536 -1.23 -3.56 25.53
N LYS A 537 -2.40 -3.20 24.98
CA LYS A 537 -3.13 -4.04 24.03
C LYS A 537 -2.33 -4.30 22.76
N THR A 538 -1.63 -3.29 22.23
CA THR A 538 -0.75 -3.43 21.06
C THR A 538 0.42 -4.38 21.35
N ALA A 539 1.14 -4.18 22.46
CA ALA A 539 2.25 -5.03 22.89
C ALA A 539 1.81 -6.49 23.01
N LYS A 540 0.66 -6.73 23.67
CA LYS A 540 0.05 -8.05 23.83
C LYS A 540 -0.32 -8.66 22.49
N SER A 541 -1.01 -7.90 21.62
CA SER A 541 -1.39 -8.35 20.27
C SER A 541 -0.18 -8.77 19.45
N TRP A 542 0.93 -8.04 19.58
CA TRP A 542 2.18 -8.30 18.87
C TRP A 542 3.05 -9.38 19.53
N GLY A 543 2.73 -9.78 20.76
CA GLY A 543 3.60 -10.63 21.58
C GLY A 543 4.93 -9.97 21.92
N ALA A 544 5.00 -8.64 21.84
CA ALA A 544 6.22 -7.87 22.12
C ALA A 544 6.54 -7.84 23.61
N VAL A 545 7.83 -7.74 23.94
CA VAL A 545 8.27 -7.31 25.28
C VAL A 545 8.11 -5.80 25.33
N LEU A 546 7.46 -5.28 26.38
CA LEU A 546 7.29 -3.86 26.58
C LEU A 546 8.35 -3.32 27.54
N LEU A 547 8.99 -2.22 27.19
CA LEU A 547 9.88 -1.47 28.07
C LEU A 547 9.35 -0.05 28.21
N ILE A 548 9.06 0.38 29.43
CA ILE A 548 8.85 1.80 29.76
C ILE A 548 10.17 2.30 30.32
N ASP A 549 10.89 3.10 29.54
CA ASP A 549 12.12 3.74 29.98
C ASP A 549 11.81 5.02 30.74
N GLU A 550 12.65 5.36 31.71
CA GLU A 550 12.45 6.49 32.63
C GLU A 550 11.09 6.51 33.36
N ALA A 551 10.60 5.33 33.75
CA ALA A 551 9.32 5.16 34.44
C ALA A 551 9.24 5.89 35.80
N GLY A 552 10.37 6.34 36.35
CA GLY A 552 10.43 7.06 37.62
C GLY A 552 9.54 8.31 37.69
N ILE A 553 9.25 8.97 36.56
CA ILE A 553 8.35 10.14 36.52
C ILE A 553 6.92 9.78 36.95
N PHE A 554 6.48 8.56 36.68
CA PHE A 554 5.14 8.07 37.03
C PHE A 554 5.09 7.38 38.40
N MET A 555 6.25 7.15 39.04
CA MET A 555 6.38 6.36 40.27
C MET A 555 6.73 7.20 41.50
N GLU A 556 7.06 8.49 41.31
CA GLU A 556 7.48 9.39 42.38
C GLU A 556 6.28 10.00 43.11
N ARG A 557 6.29 9.94 44.44
CA ARG A 557 5.28 10.61 45.28
C ARG A 557 5.42 12.13 45.16
N ARG A 558 4.46 12.80 44.51
CA ARG A 558 4.31 14.27 44.49
C ARG A 558 2.82 14.62 44.67
N SER A 559 2.52 15.91 44.90
CA SER A 559 1.23 16.53 45.26
C SER A 559 -0.06 15.98 44.61
N THR A 560 -1.23 16.41 45.09
CA THR A 560 -2.60 15.91 44.75
C THR A 560 -2.95 15.72 43.26
N ALA A 561 -2.30 16.42 42.32
CA ALA A 561 -2.50 16.23 40.88
C ALA A 561 -1.77 15.00 40.32
N HIS A 562 -0.76 14.48 41.03
CA HIS A 562 -0.03 13.28 40.67
C HIS A 562 -0.75 11.98 41.11
N ASP A 563 -1.58 12.04 42.14
CA ASP A 563 -2.31 10.87 42.65
C ASP A 563 -3.25 10.28 41.58
N SER A 564 -3.85 11.12 40.74
CA SER A 564 -4.68 10.68 39.61
C SER A 564 -3.87 10.02 38.49
N LEU A 565 -2.67 10.54 38.19
CA LEU A 565 -1.74 9.95 37.21
C LEU A 565 -1.30 8.55 37.66
N VAL A 566 -0.90 8.43 38.93
CA VAL A 566 -0.45 7.17 39.54
C VAL A 566 -1.60 6.16 39.56
N ALA A 567 -2.81 6.56 39.94
CA ALA A 567 -3.98 5.69 39.96
C ALA A 567 -4.33 5.12 38.57
N GLY A 568 -4.28 5.96 37.52
CA GLY A 568 -4.47 5.52 36.13
C GLY A 568 -3.40 4.50 35.68
N PHE A 569 -2.15 4.74 36.06
CA PHE A 569 -1.03 3.84 35.75
C PHE A 569 -1.16 2.49 36.46
N LEU A 570 -1.48 2.47 37.76
CA LEU A 570 -1.69 1.25 38.54
C LEU A 570 -2.81 0.39 37.97
N ARG A 571 -3.94 1.00 37.60
CA ARG A 571 -5.05 0.31 36.93
C ARG A 571 -4.62 -0.34 35.62
N ALA A 572 -3.80 0.36 34.82
CA ALA A 572 -3.30 -0.21 33.57
C ALA A 572 -2.36 -1.41 33.82
N LEU A 573 -1.51 -1.37 34.85
CA LEU A 573 -0.60 -2.47 35.22
C LEU A 573 -1.35 -3.71 35.70
N GLU A 574 -2.42 -3.54 36.48
CA GLU A 574 -3.20 -4.64 37.08
C GLU A 574 -3.74 -5.62 36.02
N PHE A 575 -4.13 -5.10 34.85
CA PHE A 575 -4.70 -5.88 33.75
C PHE A 575 -3.71 -6.17 32.62
N TYR A 576 -2.43 -5.84 32.79
CA TYR A 576 -1.43 -6.11 31.76
C TYR A 576 -1.15 -7.62 31.63
N ASP A 577 -1.19 -8.13 30.41
CA ASP A 577 -0.95 -9.53 30.06
C ASP A 577 0.18 -9.59 29.02
N GLY A 578 1.41 -9.73 29.51
CA GLY A 578 2.64 -9.70 28.74
C GLY A 578 3.90 -9.61 29.62
N ILE A 579 5.05 -9.35 29.01
CA ILE A 579 6.31 -9.08 29.72
C ILE A 579 6.56 -7.57 29.67
N LEU A 580 6.57 -6.93 30.84
CA LEU A 580 6.81 -5.51 31.01
C LEU A 580 8.10 -5.28 31.81
N PHE A 581 8.98 -4.45 31.27
CA PHE A 581 10.11 -3.88 31.98
C PHE A 581 9.85 -2.41 32.27
N LEU A 582 10.10 -2.01 33.51
CA LEU A 582 10.10 -0.63 33.96
C LEU A 582 11.53 -0.28 34.32
N ALA A 583 12.13 0.70 33.63
CA ALA A 583 13.47 1.16 33.95
C ALA A 583 13.42 2.52 34.64
N THR A 584 14.09 2.64 35.79
CA THR A 584 14.21 3.91 36.52
C THR A 584 15.65 4.18 36.92
N ASN A 585 16.06 5.45 36.79
CA ASN A 585 17.33 5.97 37.30
C ASN A 585 17.17 6.53 38.73
N ARG A 586 15.94 6.69 39.21
CA ARG A 586 15.62 7.28 40.51
C ARG A 586 15.37 6.16 41.52
N VAL A 587 16.14 6.14 42.60
CA VAL A 587 16.05 5.16 43.70
C VAL A 587 15.27 5.73 44.90
N VAL A 588 14.64 6.89 44.75
CA VAL A 588 13.91 7.59 45.82
C VAL A 588 12.47 7.07 45.96
N SER A 589 11.97 7.07 47.20
CA SER A 589 10.67 6.57 47.70
C SER A 589 9.61 6.29 46.62
N PHE A 590 9.57 5.05 46.16
CA PHE A 590 8.45 4.55 45.36
C PHE A 590 7.18 4.49 46.20
N ASP A 591 6.03 4.62 45.53
CA ASP A 591 4.78 4.33 46.20
C ASP A 591 4.64 2.82 46.48
N ASP A 592 4.32 2.46 47.73
CA ASP A 592 4.14 1.08 48.18
C ASP A 592 3.04 0.37 47.37
N ALA A 593 2.00 1.12 46.94
CA ALA A 593 0.96 0.61 46.06
C ALA A 593 1.53 0.16 44.71
N PHE A 594 2.54 0.84 44.18
CA PHE A 594 3.21 0.47 42.94
C PHE A 594 4.06 -0.77 43.10
N ILE A 595 4.86 -0.83 44.17
CA ILE A 595 5.72 -1.98 44.48
C ILE A 595 4.89 -3.27 44.56
N SER A 596 3.67 -3.20 45.11
CA SER A 596 2.77 -4.36 45.21
C SER A 596 2.36 -4.98 43.87
N HIS A 597 2.46 -4.24 42.76
CA HIS A 597 2.16 -4.71 41.40
C HIS A 597 3.40 -5.23 40.64
N VAL A 598 4.61 -5.05 41.20
CA VAL A 598 5.87 -5.50 40.59
C VAL A 598 6.19 -6.92 41.06
N HIS A 599 6.43 -7.82 40.11
CA HIS A 599 6.72 -9.22 40.40
C HIS A 599 8.19 -9.45 40.73
N VAL A 600 9.07 -8.73 40.03
CA VAL A 600 10.53 -8.88 40.17
C VAL A 600 11.17 -7.52 40.24
N GLN A 601 11.86 -7.27 41.35
CA GLN A 601 12.66 -6.06 41.55
C GLN A 601 14.13 -6.41 41.34
N LEU A 602 14.77 -5.77 40.36
CA LEU A 602 16.14 -6.04 39.97
C LEU A 602 17.01 -4.79 40.17
N HIS A 603 17.73 -4.77 41.29
CA HIS A 603 18.77 -3.78 41.55
C HIS A 603 20.01 -4.05 40.69
N LEU A 604 20.39 -3.12 39.82
CA LEU A 604 21.68 -3.18 39.13
C LEU A 604 22.68 -2.36 39.94
N PRO A 605 23.59 -3.01 40.72
CA PRO A 605 24.65 -2.29 41.43
C PRO A 605 25.70 -1.79 40.44
N ASP A 606 26.56 -0.90 40.91
CA ASP A 606 27.74 -0.50 40.15
C ASP A 606 28.64 -1.70 39.87
N PHE A 607 29.31 -1.67 38.72
CA PHE A 607 30.19 -2.75 38.30
C PHE A 607 31.44 -2.82 39.18
N ASP A 608 31.81 -4.02 39.62
CA ASP A 608 33.12 -4.28 40.21
C ASP A 608 34.22 -4.30 39.12
N ASP A 609 35.48 -4.33 39.53
CA ASP A 609 36.60 -4.28 38.58
C ASP A 609 36.65 -5.49 37.65
N ASP A 610 36.26 -6.68 38.13
CA ASP A 610 36.22 -7.91 37.33
C ASP A 610 35.13 -7.83 36.24
N GLN A 611 33.95 -7.30 36.59
CA GLN A 611 32.84 -7.05 35.68
C GLN A 611 33.19 -5.98 34.64
N ARG A 612 33.89 -4.92 35.03
CA ARG A 612 34.40 -3.91 34.09
C ARG A 612 35.39 -4.54 33.10
N GLN A 613 36.31 -5.38 33.58
CA GLN A 613 37.23 -6.11 32.70
C GLN A 613 36.49 -7.06 31.75
N GLN A 614 35.45 -7.75 32.23
CA GLN A 614 34.61 -8.61 31.39
C GLN A 614 33.89 -7.80 30.29
N MET A 615 33.41 -6.60 30.61
CA MET A 615 32.81 -5.68 29.64
C MET A 615 33.83 -5.24 28.58
N TRP A 616 35.03 -4.85 29.02
CA TRP A 616 36.14 -4.51 28.12
C TRP A 616 36.48 -5.66 27.18
N GLN A 617 36.63 -6.88 27.71
CA GLN A 617 36.90 -8.07 26.91
C GLN A 617 35.78 -8.34 25.91
N THR A 618 34.52 -8.26 26.32
CA THR A 618 33.36 -8.45 25.44
C THR A 618 33.38 -7.46 24.26
N TYR A 619 33.72 -6.19 24.53
CA TYR A 619 33.84 -5.20 23.48
C TYR A 619 35.07 -5.44 22.60
N ILE A 620 36.21 -5.87 23.15
CA ILE A 620 37.42 -6.22 22.39
C ILE A 620 37.14 -7.40 21.46
N ASP A 621 36.49 -8.45 21.96
CA ASP A 621 36.13 -9.64 21.17
C ASP A 621 35.19 -9.28 20.03
N LYS A 622 34.20 -8.42 20.30
CA LYS A 622 33.33 -7.88 19.26
C LYS A 622 34.11 -7.08 18.20
N LEU A 623 35.09 -6.28 18.61
CA LEU A 623 35.94 -5.54 17.68
C LEU A 623 36.76 -6.49 16.80
N ALA A 624 37.40 -7.50 17.40
CA ALA A 624 38.15 -8.51 16.67
C ALA A 624 37.28 -9.27 15.67
N LYS A 625 36.01 -9.54 16.02
CA LYS A 625 35.04 -10.19 15.14
C LYS A 625 34.58 -9.29 13.98
N ASP A 626 34.27 -8.02 14.26
CA ASP A 626 33.70 -7.11 13.26
C ASP A 626 34.78 -6.48 12.36
N ARG A 627 36.02 -6.35 12.86
CA ARG A 627 37.10 -5.54 12.25
C ARG A 627 38.50 -6.17 12.35
N GLY A 628 38.64 -7.46 12.68
CA GLY A 628 39.94 -8.12 12.84
C GLY A 628 40.81 -8.15 11.57
N ASP A 629 40.18 -7.97 10.41
CA ASP A 629 40.87 -7.89 9.12
C ASP A 629 41.56 -6.54 8.89
N CYS A 630 41.08 -5.45 9.50
CA CYS A 630 41.63 -4.10 9.31
C CYS A 630 42.32 -3.52 10.56
N MET A 631 42.05 -4.06 11.75
CA MET A 631 42.52 -3.48 13.01
C MET A 631 43.11 -4.52 13.95
N ARG A 632 44.17 -4.14 14.67
CA ARG A 632 44.71 -4.92 15.79
C ARG A 632 44.97 -4.05 17.02
N LEU A 633 44.69 -4.62 18.19
CA LEU A 633 45.06 -4.03 19.48
C LEU A 633 46.47 -4.46 19.86
N ASN A 634 47.32 -3.50 20.23
CA ASN A 634 48.63 -3.79 20.79
C ASN A 634 48.48 -4.53 22.14
N ILE A 635 49.49 -5.34 22.50
CA ILE A 635 49.54 -6.04 23.78
C ILE A 635 49.58 -5.03 24.93
N ASP A 636 50.37 -3.97 24.78
CA ASP A 636 50.48 -2.89 25.77
C ASP A 636 49.15 -2.19 26.02
N ALA A 637 48.32 -2.04 24.98
CA ALA A 637 46.98 -1.48 25.11
C ALA A 637 46.05 -2.40 25.93
N LYS A 638 46.17 -3.73 25.79
CA LYS A 638 45.40 -4.70 26.59
C LYS A 638 45.85 -4.70 28.05
N ASP A 639 47.15 -4.56 28.29
CA ASP A 639 47.70 -4.49 29.63
C ASP A 639 47.36 -3.16 30.31
N TYR A 640 47.34 -2.06 29.56
CA TYR A 640 46.90 -0.75 30.04
C TYR A 640 45.41 -0.73 30.45
N ILE A 641 44.52 -1.39 29.70
CA ILE A 641 43.10 -1.57 30.10
C ILE A 641 42.98 -2.31 31.44
N ARG A 642 43.89 -3.24 31.73
CA ARG A 642 43.94 -3.98 33.00
C ARG A 642 44.65 -3.20 34.12
N GLY A 643 45.31 -2.10 33.78
CA GLY A 643 46.08 -1.26 34.70
C GLY A 643 45.24 -0.53 35.75
N ASN A 644 45.89 -0.06 36.80
CA ASN A 644 45.23 0.59 37.94
C ASN A 644 44.62 1.94 37.56
N GLU A 645 45.18 2.64 36.58
CA GLU A 645 44.70 3.96 36.13
C GLU A 645 43.28 3.88 35.55
N VAL A 646 42.99 2.85 34.75
CA VAL A 646 41.67 2.62 34.17
C VAL A 646 40.66 2.19 35.24
N ARG A 647 41.08 1.35 36.19
CA ARG A 647 40.24 0.90 37.31
C ARG A 647 39.82 2.07 38.21
N ALA A 648 40.74 3.01 38.46
CA ALA A 648 40.50 4.19 39.30
C ALA A 648 39.39 5.12 38.77
N LEU A 649 39.12 5.12 37.45
CA LEU A 649 38.08 5.96 36.84
C LEU A 649 36.65 5.47 37.15
N ALA A 650 36.52 4.22 37.59
CA ALA A 650 35.26 3.58 37.94
C ALA A 650 34.16 3.74 36.86
N TRP A 651 34.53 3.54 35.59
CA TRP A 651 33.60 3.78 34.48
C TRP A 651 32.37 2.87 34.52
N ASN A 652 31.20 3.45 34.23
CA ASN A 652 29.98 2.68 34.00
C ASN A 652 29.97 2.05 32.59
N GLY A 653 29.03 1.14 32.32
CA GLY A 653 28.97 0.43 31.04
C GLY A 653 28.79 1.34 29.81
N ARG A 654 28.10 2.48 29.97
CA ARG A 654 27.93 3.49 28.91
C ARG A 654 29.23 4.26 28.67
N GLU A 655 29.95 4.62 29.73
CA GLU A 655 31.27 5.27 29.68
C GLU A 655 32.30 4.35 29.04
N ILE A 656 32.37 3.08 29.41
CA ILE A 656 33.26 2.08 28.77
C ILE A 656 32.99 1.98 27.27
N ARG A 657 31.70 1.91 26.88
CA ARG A 657 31.30 1.89 25.47
C ARG A 657 31.73 3.16 24.74
N ASN A 658 31.46 4.33 25.32
CA ASN A 658 31.75 5.62 24.69
C ASN A 658 33.25 5.92 24.63
N GLY A 659 34.02 5.61 25.68
CA GLY A 659 35.48 5.71 25.69
C GLY A 659 36.11 4.87 24.58
N LYS A 660 35.60 3.66 24.36
CA LYS A 660 35.98 2.83 23.21
C LYS A 660 35.53 3.43 21.86
N PHE A 661 34.33 4.00 21.76
CA PHE A 661 33.80 4.55 20.51
C PHE A 661 34.52 5.84 20.07
N ASN A 662 34.86 6.71 21.03
CA ASN A 662 35.66 7.91 20.79
C ASN A 662 37.07 7.54 20.31
N GLN A 663 37.64 6.45 20.83
CA GLN A 663 38.92 5.93 20.36
C GLN A 663 38.83 5.22 19.00
N PHE A 664 37.71 4.58 18.68
CA PHE A 664 37.46 3.93 17.40
C PHE A 664 37.25 4.96 16.25
N LEU A 665 36.67 6.11 16.55
CA LEU A 665 36.48 7.23 15.59
C LEU A 665 37.80 7.86 15.13
N LEU A 666 38.91 7.63 15.83
CA LEU A 666 40.26 7.99 15.37
C LEU A 666 40.74 7.11 14.19
N SER A 667 40.07 5.98 13.90
CA SER A 667 40.58 4.96 12.96
C SER A 667 39.74 4.70 11.69
N GLU A 668 38.44 5.02 11.61
CA GLU A 668 37.68 4.88 10.35
C GLU A 668 36.32 5.68 10.35
N VAL A 669 36.26 6.83 9.66
CA VAL A 669 35.15 7.24 8.72
C VAL A 669 33.83 7.90 9.24
N LYS A 670 33.65 9.19 8.84
CA LYS A 670 32.43 9.92 8.31
C LYS A 670 31.24 10.46 9.15
N SER A 671 31.30 10.69 10.47
CA SER A 671 30.14 11.36 11.13
C SER A 671 30.39 12.25 12.36
N ASN A 672 31.32 13.21 12.30
CA ASN A 672 31.22 14.52 12.96
C ASN A 672 32.40 15.42 12.54
N PRO A 673 32.21 16.67 12.08
CA PRO A 673 33.26 17.46 11.40
C PRO A 673 34.29 18.20 12.27
N GLU A 674 34.21 18.18 13.61
CA GLU A 674 35.03 19.10 14.45
C GLU A 674 36.28 18.48 15.10
N THR A 675 36.40 17.14 15.17
CA THR A 675 37.57 16.41 15.74
C THR A 675 38.42 15.68 14.69
N VAL A 676 38.05 15.84 13.41
CA VAL A 676 38.57 15.11 12.23
C VAL A 676 40.01 15.48 11.89
N SER A 677 40.48 16.68 12.24
CA SER A 677 41.78 17.20 11.81
C SER A 677 42.99 16.67 12.58
N LEU A 678 42.81 16.19 13.82
CA LEU A 678 43.94 15.74 14.65
C LEU A 678 44.40 14.32 14.31
N ALA A 679 43.46 13.41 14.00
CA ALA A 679 43.75 11.99 13.78
C ALA A 679 44.28 11.67 12.38
N GLU A 680 43.98 12.50 11.38
CA GLU A 680 44.56 12.37 10.02
C GLU A 680 46.07 12.62 10.01
N TYR A 681 46.64 13.23 11.06
CA TYR A 681 48.05 13.61 11.11
C TYR A 681 48.99 12.50 11.64
N GLU A 682 48.49 11.53 12.43
CA GLU A 682 49.35 10.65 13.26
C GLU A 682 49.18 9.13 13.08
N ALA A 683 48.29 8.63 12.20
CA ALA A 683 48.02 7.19 12.12
C ALA A 683 49.17 6.36 11.48
N GLU A 684 50.01 5.73 12.29
CA GLU A 684 50.99 4.73 11.86
C GLU A 684 50.30 3.44 11.37
N LYS A 685 50.54 3.06 10.11
CA LYS A 685 50.11 1.76 9.56
C LYS A 685 51.16 0.71 9.92
N GLY A 686 50.74 -0.42 10.50
CA GLY A 686 51.63 -1.54 10.78
C GLY A 686 52.19 -2.18 9.50
N GLU A 687 53.20 -3.04 9.65
CA GLU A 687 53.83 -3.78 8.53
C GLU A 687 52.82 -4.66 7.73
N ASP A 688 51.71 -5.03 8.36
CA ASP A 688 50.59 -5.79 7.81
C ASP A 688 49.51 -4.91 7.14
N GLY A 689 49.72 -3.59 7.07
CA GLY A 689 48.76 -2.62 6.51
C GLY A 689 47.53 -2.37 7.39
N LYS A 690 47.48 -2.96 8.60
CA LYS A 690 46.40 -2.80 9.57
C LYS A 690 46.65 -1.62 10.49
N ILE A 691 45.56 -1.01 10.96
CA ILE A 691 45.62 0.09 11.95
C ILE A 691 45.89 -0.53 13.32
N VAL A 692 46.92 -0.02 14.00
CA VAL A 692 47.34 -0.50 15.32
C VAL A 692 46.83 0.45 16.39
N ILE A 693 46.05 -0.08 17.34
CA ILE A 693 45.62 0.69 18.51
C ILE A 693 46.65 0.49 19.62
N THR A 694 47.42 1.55 19.91
CA THR A 694 48.41 1.64 21.00
C THR A 694 47.79 2.12 22.31
N ASP A 695 48.56 2.05 23.41
CA ASP A 695 48.15 2.55 24.73
C ASP A 695 48.07 4.08 24.78
N GLU A 696 48.83 4.80 23.96
CA GLU A 696 48.77 6.27 23.85
C GLU A 696 47.36 6.76 23.47
N HIS A 697 46.70 6.09 22.52
CA HIS A 697 45.32 6.39 22.16
C HIS A 697 44.33 6.15 23.32
N LEU A 698 44.61 5.18 24.21
CA LEU A 698 43.79 4.91 25.40
C LEU A 698 44.03 5.99 26.47
N ARG A 699 45.28 6.43 26.66
CA ARG A 699 45.66 7.49 27.60
C ARG A 699 44.97 8.81 27.29
N ALA A 700 44.99 9.25 26.03
CA ALA A 700 44.35 10.50 25.61
C ALA A 700 42.83 10.51 25.90
N ALA A 701 42.13 9.41 25.63
CA ALA A 701 40.68 9.30 25.91
C ALA A 701 40.38 9.32 27.43
N ILE A 702 41.29 8.76 28.23
CA ILE A 702 41.17 8.73 29.69
C ILE A 702 41.44 10.10 30.30
N GLU A 703 42.46 10.82 29.84
CA GLU A 703 42.78 12.17 30.30
C GLU A 703 41.58 13.10 30.11
N LEU A 704 40.97 13.10 28.92
CA LEU A 704 39.75 13.87 28.65
C LEU A 704 38.59 13.50 29.58
N SER A 705 38.38 12.21 29.84
CA SER A 705 37.34 11.77 30.78
C SER A 705 37.68 12.15 32.22
N ARG A 706 38.95 12.16 32.60
CA ARG A 706 39.42 12.51 33.94
C ARG A 706 39.22 13.99 34.18
N ASP A 707 39.64 14.83 33.24
CA ASP A 707 39.47 16.29 33.29
C ASP A 707 38.00 16.66 33.41
N PHE A 708 37.13 16.02 32.63
CA PHE A 708 35.69 16.22 32.72
C PHE A 708 35.10 15.81 34.08
N LYS A 709 35.53 14.67 34.65
CA LYS A 709 35.08 14.23 35.99
C LYS A 709 35.59 15.16 37.09
N THR A 710 36.84 15.62 37.00
CA THR A 710 37.42 16.60 37.91
C THR A 710 36.63 17.91 37.86
N TYR A 711 36.35 18.42 36.66
CA TYR A 711 35.53 19.62 36.47
C TYR A 711 34.13 19.49 37.08
N ILE A 712 33.43 18.37 36.85
CA ILE A 712 32.11 18.12 37.47
C ILE A 712 32.21 18.09 38.99
N ASN A 713 33.20 17.40 39.54
CA ASN A 713 33.37 17.28 40.99
C ASN A 713 33.78 18.61 41.65
N GLU A 714 34.43 19.52 40.91
CA GLU A 714 34.77 20.86 41.36
C GLU A 714 33.59 21.86 41.23
N THR A 715 32.60 21.56 40.39
CA THR A 715 31.43 22.42 40.14
C THR A 715 30.11 21.93 40.76
N ALA A 716 30.06 20.69 41.26
CA ALA A 716 28.95 20.10 42.00
C ALA A 716 29.12 20.27 43.51
#